data_AF-A0A8X8XVW3-F1
#
_entry.id   AF-A0A8X8XVW3-F1
#
_cell.length_a   1.000
_cell.length_b   1.000
_cell.length_c   1.000
_cell.angle_alpha   90.00
_cell.angle_beta   90.00
_cell.angle_gamma   90.00
#
_symmetry.space_group_name_H-M   'P 1'
#
loop_
_entity.id
_entity.type
_entity.pdbx_description
1 polymer ?
#
loop_
_entity_poly.entity_id
_entity_poly.type
_entity_poly.pdbx_seq_one_letter_code
_entity_poly.pdbx_strand_id
1 'polypeptide(L)'
;MDEIKSDDIIPKIGPEFEIEVELYDAYMKYAKVTGFGTRKLAAHKDPVTGNILDMSFCCCKEGFRTTNNQGVTVKNPRPEIRCGCKAMMKVNCRCGGKFCIVKFIAEHNHELCDLEKSYMFRCFRQMSNIQQTQVDAAQSCGLPPKKIIDVMAKEVGGIQHLGFTHIDLKNYLRTKRTLEIKQDDSGSVLQYLQMMISEDPHFYYAIQLDVEDLITNIFWTDGGMIQDFGHFGDVVCFDTTYRKHRDGSPIALFVGVNHHKQTNVFGAALLYDETIETFECLFAAFKDAMMGKRPKTILTDQDQAMSAALASKWPSTYIAYHVVAVYTHKIFALFNEELRKAFESKIESEDELEIVKSLNSQRWTKHAKNGMTGGCDEGVIVDEKSKKKQRYKELCNSFMQLALKAIESEDGYTYASDCLLKMGNNIDGMAGKANNVTVEANKVGDVASVATNDNANESQIRGLKPKGNVTYQSSKRPENALEHAIRKKRKPKATKSGLEQASTREESEWTTTLINDEYWNLTYTALDPPIKCKQRNPILKLAHSVLALQIVEVFSRITEPKSQGGSQAVLYGVGLSDDDLKKPQIGISSVWYEGNTCNMHLLKLAEAVKEGVTEAGMVGFRFNTIGVSDAISMGTRGMCYSLQSRDLIADSIETVMSAQWYDGNISIPGCDKNMPGTIMAMGRLNRPSIMVYGGTIKPGHFQGHMYDIISAFQVYGEYVSGSISDEERVNVLRNSCPGAGACGGMYTANTMASAIEAMGMSLPYSSSTPAEDPLKLDECRLAGKYLLDLIKMDLKPQDIITARSLRNAMVIVMALGGSTNAVLHLIAIAKSVGVELTLNDFQKVSDAVPFLADLKPSGKYVMEDVHKIGGTPAIIRFLLEQGFLDGDCITVTGQTLAENAKLYPSLPENQQIIRPLSNPIKETGHLQVLYGNLAPEGSVAKITGKEGLYFSGPALVFEGEESMIAALAENSSSFKGKVIIIRGEGPKGGPGMPEMLTPTSAIMGAGLGKEVALLTDGRFSGGSHGYVVGHICPEAQEGGPIGLVENGDVITIDIEKKRMDVDLTEAELNERRKKWTPPPYRATKGVLYKYIKNVQSASNGCVTDEYFFLNKPPAPVLVRFSPVDFYHVVRFHGCCLANSVKVYSKEQSSNLV
;
A
#
# COMPACT_ATOMS: atom_id res chain seq x y z
N MET A 1 -27.07 44.67 -23.56
CA MET A 1 -28.38 44.66 -22.88
C MET A 1 -28.63 46.08 -22.46
N ASP A 2 -29.65 46.67 -23.06
CA ASP A 2 -29.90 48.12 -23.05
C ASP A 2 -30.55 48.56 -21.73
N GLU A 3 -30.66 49.87 -21.52
CA GLU A 3 -31.12 50.47 -20.26
C GLU A 3 -32.59 50.17 -19.94
N ILE A 4 -32.86 48.99 -19.37
CA ILE A 4 -34.16 48.70 -18.75
C ILE A 4 -34.27 49.56 -17.48
N LYS A 5 -35.16 50.55 -17.50
CA LYS A 5 -35.40 51.45 -16.37
C LYS A 5 -35.85 50.65 -15.14
N SER A 6 -35.28 51.01 -13.98
CA SER A 6 -35.53 50.41 -12.65
C SER A 6 -37.00 50.03 -12.42
N ASP A 7 -37.90 50.98 -12.69
CA ASP A 7 -39.27 50.94 -12.20
C ASP A 7 -40.21 50.03 -13.02
N ASP A 8 -39.72 49.44 -14.12
CA ASP A 8 -40.46 48.47 -14.94
C ASP A 8 -40.11 47.01 -14.63
N ILE A 9 -39.13 46.77 -13.75
CA ILE A 9 -38.74 45.41 -13.33
C ILE A 9 -39.40 45.04 -11.98
N ILE A 10 -39.83 46.01 -11.18
CA ILE A 10 -40.47 45.78 -9.88
C ILE A 10 -41.88 45.19 -10.07
N PRO A 11 -42.21 44.02 -9.48
CA PRO A 11 -43.54 43.42 -9.57
C PRO A 11 -44.63 44.31 -8.95
N LYS A 12 -45.43 44.95 -9.81
CA LYS A 12 -46.54 45.82 -9.43
C LYS A 12 -47.73 44.97 -8.93
N ILE A 13 -48.50 45.46 -7.96
CA ILE A 13 -49.72 44.82 -7.45
C ILE A 13 -50.87 45.11 -8.42
N GLY A 14 -51.66 44.09 -8.79
CA GLY A 14 -52.84 44.24 -9.65
C GLY A 14 -52.80 43.63 -11.07
N PRO A 15 -51.66 43.47 -11.77
CA PRO A 15 -51.62 42.79 -13.08
C PRO A 15 -52.09 41.33 -13.00
N GLU A 16 -52.70 40.87 -14.10
CA GLU A 16 -53.19 39.50 -14.25
C GLU A 16 -52.29 38.73 -15.24
N PHE A 17 -51.85 37.54 -14.83
CA PHE A 17 -51.00 36.61 -15.59
C PHE A 17 -51.81 35.36 -15.95
N GLU A 18 -51.56 34.75 -17.11
CA GLU A 18 -52.38 33.63 -17.58
C GLU A 18 -51.87 32.27 -17.12
N ILE A 19 -50.57 32.13 -16.84
CA ILE A 19 -49.95 30.89 -16.34
C ILE A 19 -48.96 31.10 -15.18
N GLU A 20 -48.75 30.07 -14.36
CA GLU A 20 -47.80 30.10 -13.22
C GLU A 20 -46.36 30.44 -13.66
N VAL A 21 -45.95 30.06 -14.87
CA VAL A 21 -44.57 30.21 -15.34
C VAL A 21 -44.19 31.68 -15.53
N GLU A 22 -45.00 32.45 -16.26
CA GLU A 22 -44.80 33.89 -16.48
C GLU A 22 -44.68 34.68 -15.17
N LEU A 23 -45.52 34.32 -14.22
CA LEU A 23 -45.59 34.89 -12.88
C LEU A 23 -44.31 34.59 -12.06
N TYR A 24 -43.79 33.36 -12.14
CA TYR A 24 -42.52 33.01 -11.51
C TYR A 24 -41.34 33.70 -12.21
N ASP A 25 -41.34 33.73 -13.54
CA ASP A 25 -40.30 34.36 -14.35
C ASP A 25 -40.23 35.88 -14.13
N ALA A 26 -41.36 36.56 -13.91
CA ALA A 26 -41.39 37.96 -13.50
C ALA A 26 -40.67 38.18 -12.16
N TYR A 27 -40.94 37.35 -11.15
CA TYR A 27 -40.25 37.44 -9.84
C TYR A 27 -38.77 37.02 -9.94
N MET A 28 -38.43 36.08 -10.82
CA MET A 28 -37.07 35.66 -11.11
C MET A 28 -36.26 36.76 -11.82
N LYS A 29 -36.87 37.47 -12.78
CA LYS A 29 -36.27 38.65 -13.45
C LYS A 29 -35.98 39.76 -12.45
N TYR A 30 -36.94 40.08 -11.59
CA TYR A 30 -36.76 41.01 -10.47
C TYR A 30 -35.63 40.58 -9.53
N ALA A 31 -35.64 39.33 -9.07
CA ALA A 31 -34.64 38.83 -8.14
C ALA A 31 -33.22 38.76 -8.73
N LYS A 32 -33.08 38.47 -10.02
CA LYS A 32 -31.80 38.46 -10.74
C LYS A 32 -31.20 39.87 -10.86
N VAL A 33 -32.04 40.89 -11.10
CA VAL A 33 -31.58 42.30 -11.15
C VAL A 33 -31.31 42.85 -9.74
N THR A 34 -32.12 42.47 -8.76
CA THR A 34 -31.99 42.92 -7.36
C THR A 34 -30.92 42.15 -6.57
N GLY A 35 -30.31 41.10 -7.14
CA GLY A 35 -29.18 40.42 -6.52
C GLY A 35 -29.53 39.38 -5.44
N PHE A 36 -30.66 38.67 -5.55
CA PHE A 36 -31.02 37.58 -4.63
C PHE A 36 -31.56 36.32 -5.33
N GLY A 37 -31.42 35.17 -4.66
CA GLY A 37 -32.03 33.91 -5.12
C GLY A 37 -33.46 33.72 -4.60
N THR A 38 -34.35 33.13 -5.40
CA THR A 38 -35.76 32.89 -5.02
C THR A 38 -36.01 31.46 -4.54
N ARG A 39 -37.17 31.23 -3.91
CA ARG A 39 -37.82 29.91 -3.76
C ARG A 39 -39.34 30.03 -3.65
N LYS A 40 -40.08 29.03 -4.13
CA LYS A 40 -41.50 28.84 -3.79
C LYS A 40 -41.60 28.47 -2.31
N LEU A 41 -42.49 29.14 -1.58
CA LEU A 41 -42.68 28.98 -0.12
C LEU A 41 -43.84 28.03 0.18
N ALA A 42 -45.00 28.32 -0.39
CA ALA A 42 -46.20 27.52 -0.31
C ALA A 42 -47.04 27.72 -1.59
N ALA A 43 -47.89 26.75 -1.89
CA ALA A 43 -49.04 26.92 -2.78
C ALA A 43 -50.18 26.02 -2.30
N HIS A 44 -51.38 26.59 -2.23
CA HIS A 44 -52.58 25.86 -1.86
C HIS A 44 -53.35 25.47 -3.12
N LYS A 45 -53.82 24.23 -3.15
CA LYS A 45 -54.62 23.70 -4.25
C LYS A 45 -56.04 23.43 -3.78
N ASP A 46 -56.99 23.61 -4.68
CA ASP A 46 -58.34 23.07 -4.54
C ASP A 46 -58.23 21.52 -4.46
N PRO A 47 -58.70 20.88 -3.37
CA PRO A 47 -58.62 19.43 -3.21
C PRO A 47 -59.56 18.65 -4.14
N VAL A 48 -60.49 19.31 -4.82
CA VAL A 48 -61.43 18.70 -5.78
C VAL A 48 -60.95 18.85 -7.22
N THR A 49 -60.53 20.06 -7.64
CA THR A 49 -60.09 20.30 -9.03
C THR A 49 -58.57 20.24 -9.24
N GLY A 50 -57.77 20.27 -8.17
CA GLY A 50 -56.29 20.27 -8.26
C GLY A 50 -55.66 21.59 -8.72
N ASN A 51 -56.49 22.59 -9.08
CA ASN A 51 -56.08 23.93 -9.47
C ASN A 51 -55.47 24.69 -8.28
N ILE A 52 -54.55 25.63 -8.56
CA ILE A 52 -53.90 26.43 -7.53
C ILE A 52 -54.80 27.62 -7.17
N LEU A 53 -55.11 27.75 -5.88
CA LEU A 53 -55.90 28.85 -5.33
C LEU A 53 -54.99 30.04 -4.98
N ASP A 54 -53.97 29.83 -4.17
CA ASP A 54 -52.94 30.83 -3.88
C ASP A 54 -51.54 30.24 -3.87
N MET A 55 -50.54 31.09 -4.06
CA MET A 55 -49.14 30.73 -3.95
C MET A 55 -48.27 31.88 -3.44
N SER A 56 -47.08 31.53 -2.96
CA SER A 56 -46.09 32.50 -2.50
C SER A 56 -44.67 32.12 -2.89
N PHE A 57 -43.90 33.12 -3.30
CA PHE A 57 -42.47 33.07 -3.56
C PHE A 57 -41.74 33.98 -2.58
N CYS A 58 -40.51 33.64 -2.21
CA CYS A 58 -39.72 34.41 -1.25
C CYS A 58 -38.22 34.34 -1.56
N CYS A 59 -37.43 35.16 -0.87
CA CYS A 59 -35.98 35.05 -0.88
C CYS A 59 -35.52 33.66 -0.37
N CYS A 60 -34.42 33.15 -0.92
CA CYS A 60 -33.81 31.90 -0.47
C CYS A 60 -33.41 31.92 1.03
N LYS A 61 -33.11 33.12 1.57
CA LYS A 61 -32.81 33.35 3.00
C LYS A 61 -34.04 33.59 3.89
N GLU A 62 -35.27 33.47 3.36
CA GLU A 62 -36.52 33.57 4.14
C GLU A 62 -36.60 32.46 5.20
N GLY A 63 -37.29 32.77 6.29
CA GLY A 63 -37.51 31.88 7.43
C GLY A 63 -36.25 31.64 8.25
N PHE A 64 -36.37 30.78 9.26
CA PHE A 64 -35.24 30.23 10.01
C PHE A 64 -35.20 28.71 9.81
N ARG A 65 -34.14 28.04 10.29
CA ARG A 65 -34.08 26.58 10.29
C ARG A 65 -34.74 26.05 11.56
N THR A 66 -35.87 25.36 11.43
CA THR A 66 -36.42 24.59 12.56
C THR A 66 -35.45 23.47 12.91
N THR A 67 -35.20 23.29 14.20
CA THR A 67 -34.39 22.20 14.76
C THR A 67 -35.19 20.89 14.73
N ASN A 68 -35.53 20.40 13.54
CA ASN A 68 -36.15 19.09 13.38
C ASN A 68 -35.25 18.00 13.97
N ASN A 69 -35.85 17.07 14.72
CA ASN A 69 -35.17 16.00 15.44
C ASN A 69 -34.29 15.11 14.54
N GLN A 70 -33.02 15.49 14.40
CA GLN A 70 -31.97 14.72 13.71
C GLN A 70 -30.77 14.56 14.64
N GLY A 71 -30.96 13.78 15.70
CA GLY A 71 -29.91 13.39 16.64
C GLY A 71 -28.94 12.36 16.04
N VAL A 72 -28.19 12.75 15.00
CA VAL A 72 -27.04 11.98 14.47
C VAL A 72 -25.93 12.95 14.08
N THR A 73 -24.69 12.62 14.42
CA THR A 73 -23.48 13.39 14.08
C THR A 73 -23.28 13.53 12.56
N VAL A 74 -23.61 14.71 12.01
CA VAL A 74 -23.29 15.06 10.62
C VAL A 74 -21.87 15.61 10.54
N LYS A 75 -20.92 14.84 9.98
CA LYS A 75 -19.49 15.17 9.88
C LYS A 75 -19.16 16.52 9.20
N ASN A 76 -20.08 17.11 8.47
CA ASN A 76 -19.98 18.46 7.89
C ASN A 76 -21.38 19.13 7.92
N PRO A 77 -21.70 19.96 8.93
CA PRO A 77 -22.94 20.75 8.90
C PRO A 77 -22.88 21.73 7.72
N ARG A 78 -24.00 21.89 7.01
CA ARG A 78 -24.11 22.95 5.99
C ARG A 78 -24.20 24.31 6.69
N PRO A 79 -23.54 25.37 6.17
CA PRO A 79 -23.68 26.72 6.70
C PRO A 79 -25.15 27.16 6.80
N GLU A 80 -25.45 27.98 7.81
CA GLU A 80 -26.79 28.55 8.00
C GLU A 80 -27.01 29.71 7.02
N ILE A 81 -27.85 29.49 6.01
CA ILE A 81 -28.08 30.44 4.90
C ILE A 81 -29.43 31.18 5.05
N ARG A 82 -30.14 31.00 6.17
CA ARG A 82 -31.48 31.55 6.43
C ARG A 82 -31.44 32.54 7.58
N CYS A 83 -31.95 33.75 7.36
CA CYS A 83 -31.85 34.87 8.30
C CYS A 83 -33.20 35.55 8.55
N GLY A 84 -34.33 34.89 8.27
CA GLY A 84 -35.66 35.46 8.43
C GLY A 84 -36.01 36.55 7.40
N CYS A 85 -35.42 36.51 6.22
CA CYS A 85 -35.62 37.53 5.19
C CYS A 85 -37.10 37.67 4.79
N LYS A 86 -37.63 38.91 4.82
CA LYS A 86 -39.06 39.21 4.60
C LYS A 86 -39.46 39.33 3.14
N ALA A 87 -38.50 39.50 2.22
CA ALA A 87 -38.76 39.72 0.80
C ALA A 87 -39.55 38.55 0.18
N MET A 88 -40.75 38.86 -0.31
CA MET A 88 -41.71 37.87 -0.81
C MET A 88 -42.73 38.45 -1.78
N MET A 89 -43.30 37.59 -2.62
CA MET A 89 -44.45 37.87 -3.48
C MET A 89 -45.55 36.83 -3.18
N LYS A 90 -46.77 37.28 -2.89
CA LYS A 90 -47.97 36.44 -2.78
C LYS A 90 -48.92 36.72 -3.92
N VAL A 91 -49.51 35.65 -4.44
CA VAL A 91 -50.31 35.65 -5.66
C VAL A 91 -51.56 34.80 -5.44
N ASN A 92 -52.70 35.27 -5.94
CA ASN A 92 -54.00 34.64 -5.75
C ASN A 92 -54.66 34.42 -7.12
N CYS A 93 -55.28 33.27 -7.32
CA CYS A 93 -56.01 32.92 -8.53
C CYS A 93 -57.41 33.52 -8.48
N ARG A 94 -57.84 34.16 -9.58
CA ARG A 94 -59.19 34.75 -9.72
C ARG A 94 -60.11 33.85 -10.55
N CYS A 95 -61.42 34.08 -10.43
CA CYS A 95 -62.43 33.45 -11.27
C CYS A 95 -62.07 33.63 -12.76
N GLY A 96 -61.82 32.53 -13.47
CA GLY A 96 -61.27 32.54 -14.84
C GLY A 96 -59.84 32.00 -14.95
N GLY A 97 -59.19 31.63 -13.84
CA GLY A 97 -57.89 30.95 -13.84
C GLY A 97 -56.66 31.85 -13.89
N LYS A 98 -56.85 33.18 -14.01
CA LYS A 98 -55.75 34.15 -14.04
C LYS A 98 -55.19 34.42 -12.64
N PHE A 99 -53.87 34.58 -12.57
CA PHE A 99 -53.13 34.84 -11.33
C PHE A 99 -52.91 36.34 -11.16
N CYS A 100 -53.17 36.88 -9.97
CA CYS A 100 -52.95 38.29 -9.65
C CYS A 100 -52.03 38.45 -8.42
N ILE A 101 -51.05 39.36 -8.50
CA ILE A 101 -50.16 39.66 -7.37
C ILE A 101 -50.96 40.44 -6.33
N VAL A 102 -51.13 39.86 -5.13
CA VAL A 102 -51.93 40.42 -4.03
C VAL A 102 -51.09 40.99 -2.88
N LYS A 103 -49.82 40.60 -2.77
CA LYS A 103 -48.86 41.22 -1.85
C LYS A 103 -47.45 41.12 -2.41
N PHE A 104 -46.68 42.19 -2.28
CA PHE A 104 -45.27 42.23 -2.60
C PHE A 104 -44.51 42.89 -1.44
N ILE A 105 -43.33 42.37 -1.11
CA ILE A 105 -42.40 42.89 -0.10
C ILE A 105 -41.01 42.87 -0.72
N ALA A 106 -40.40 44.05 -0.87
CA ALA A 106 -39.05 44.23 -1.40
C ALA A 106 -37.94 44.25 -0.32
N GLU A 107 -38.30 44.31 0.96
CA GLU A 107 -37.34 44.48 2.06
C GLU A 107 -36.48 43.23 2.31
N HIS A 108 -35.17 43.39 2.15
CA HIS A 108 -34.16 42.41 2.56
C HIS A 108 -33.50 42.83 3.88
N ASN A 109 -33.27 41.86 4.77
CA ASN A 109 -32.53 42.05 6.02
C ASN A 109 -31.09 41.50 5.95
N HIS A 110 -30.54 41.45 4.74
CA HIS A 110 -29.21 40.94 4.45
C HIS A 110 -28.65 41.63 3.21
N GLU A 111 -27.33 41.63 3.08
CA GLU A 111 -26.62 42.09 1.88
C GLU A 111 -27.08 41.34 0.62
N LEU A 112 -27.19 42.08 -0.48
CA LEU A 112 -27.57 41.62 -1.81
C LEU A 112 -26.30 41.42 -2.65
N CYS A 113 -26.34 40.50 -3.61
CA CYS A 113 -25.18 40.14 -4.43
C CYS A 113 -25.11 40.98 -5.71
N ASP A 114 -23.90 41.38 -6.10
CA ASP A 114 -23.64 42.14 -7.33
C ASP A 114 -24.38 41.59 -8.56
N LEU A 115 -24.86 42.48 -9.42
CA LEU A 115 -25.58 42.12 -10.65
C LEU A 115 -24.77 41.14 -11.52
N GLU A 116 -23.45 41.35 -11.61
CA GLU A 116 -22.51 40.49 -12.34
C GLU A 116 -22.37 39.08 -11.75
N LYS A 117 -22.72 38.88 -10.47
CA LYS A 117 -22.58 37.60 -9.76
C LYS A 117 -23.95 36.94 -9.52
N SER A 118 -25.05 37.65 -9.76
CA SER A 118 -26.41 37.18 -9.50
C SER A 118 -26.74 35.85 -10.18
N TYR A 119 -26.22 35.60 -11.40
CA TYR A 119 -26.45 34.34 -12.13
C TYR A 119 -25.96 33.09 -11.38
N MET A 120 -25.05 33.23 -10.40
CA MET A 120 -24.54 32.12 -9.60
C MET A 120 -25.55 31.57 -8.57
N PHE A 121 -26.65 32.28 -8.26
CA PHE A 121 -27.69 31.73 -7.38
C PHE A 121 -28.34 30.49 -8.03
N ARG A 122 -28.54 29.44 -7.23
CA ARG A 122 -29.02 28.12 -7.68
C ARG A 122 -30.35 28.15 -8.46
N CYS A 123 -31.19 29.16 -8.28
CA CYS A 123 -32.42 29.33 -9.06
C CYS A 123 -32.16 29.73 -10.52
N PHE A 124 -31.10 30.49 -10.80
CA PHE A 124 -30.76 30.97 -12.15
C PHE A 124 -29.78 30.07 -12.89
N ARG A 125 -29.12 29.13 -12.20
CA ARG A 125 -28.23 28.14 -12.80
C ARG A 125 -29.01 26.99 -13.43
N GLN A 126 -29.32 27.12 -14.72
CA GLN A 126 -29.95 26.09 -15.53
C GLN A 126 -29.04 25.75 -16.72
N MET A 127 -28.96 24.46 -17.07
CA MET A 127 -28.22 23.97 -18.22
C MET A 127 -29.12 24.01 -19.45
N SER A 128 -28.70 24.68 -20.53
CA SER A 128 -29.52 24.80 -21.74
C SER A 128 -29.67 23.45 -22.45
N ASN A 129 -30.70 23.29 -23.29
CA ASN A 129 -30.92 22.04 -24.03
C ASN A 129 -29.72 21.69 -24.94
N ILE A 130 -29.02 22.69 -25.47
CA ILE A 130 -27.80 22.49 -26.27
C ILE A 130 -26.67 21.93 -25.38
N GLN A 131 -26.46 22.53 -24.21
CA GLN A 131 -25.46 22.07 -23.24
C GLN A 131 -25.78 20.65 -22.73
N GLN A 132 -27.06 20.31 -22.54
CA GLN A 132 -27.50 18.95 -22.18
C GLN A 132 -27.12 17.94 -23.29
N THR A 133 -27.40 18.25 -24.56
CA THR A 133 -27.00 17.40 -25.70
C THR A 133 -25.48 17.25 -25.81
N GLN A 134 -24.70 18.31 -25.56
CA GLN A 134 -23.23 18.23 -25.52
C GLN A 134 -22.73 17.32 -24.39
N VAL A 135 -23.31 17.45 -23.19
CA VAL A 135 -23.02 16.59 -22.03
C VAL A 135 -23.32 15.13 -22.33
N ASP A 136 -24.45 14.85 -22.99
CA ASP A 136 -24.89 13.50 -23.33
C ASP A 136 -23.98 12.85 -24.37
N ALA A 137 -23.62 13.57 -25.44
CA ALA A 137 -22.67 13.10 -26.44
C ALA A 137 -21.26 12.88 -25.85
N ALA A 138 -20.83 13.73 -24.91
CA ALA A 138 -19.57 13.54 -24.21
C ALA A 138 -19.62 12.30 -23.27
N GLN A 139 -20.76 12.01 -22.63
CA GLN A 139 -20.92 10.82 -21.80
C GLN A 139 -20.94 9.53 -22.64
N SER A 140 -21.59 9.51 -23.81
CA SER A 140 -21.59 8.31 -24.68
C SER A 140 -20.21 8.02 -25.26
N CYS A 141 -19.35 9.03 -25.44
CA CYS A 141 -17.92 8.87 -25.70
C CYS A 141 -17.06 8.51 -24.45
N GLY A 142 -17.68 8.09 -23.34
CA GLY A 142 -16.99 7.61 -22.14
C GLY A 142 -16.30 8.69 -21.28
N LEU A 143 -16.51 9.99 -21.55
CA LEU A 143 -15.79 11.04 -20.84
C LEU A 143 -16.32 11.19 -19.39
N PRO A 144 -15.44 11.22 -18.37
CA PRO A 144 -15.88 11.40 -16.99
C PRO A 144 -16.38 12.84 -16.76
N PRO A 145 -17.39 13.09 -15.89
CA PRO A 145 -18.07 14.39 -15.79
C PRO A 145 -17.18 15.61 -15.54
N LYS A 146 -16.02 15.41 -14.90
CA LYS A 146 -15.01 16.47 -14.76
C LYS A 146 -14.44 16.92 -16.11
N LYS A 147 -14.03 15.97 -16.96
CA LYS A 147 -13.51 16.24 -18.32
C LYS A 147 -14.56 16.91 -19.20
N ILE A 148 -15.83 16.51 -19.08
CA ILE A 148 -16.95 17.15 -19.80
C ILE A 148 -16.99 18.65 -19.49
N ILE A 149 -16.94 19.02 -18.21
CA ILE A 149 -16.90 20.44 -17.80
C ILE A 149 -15.59 21.13 -18.20
N ASP A 150 -14.44 20.45 -18.13
CA ASP A 150 -13.14 21.01 -18.53
C ASP A 150 -13.09 21.31 -20.05
N VAL A 151 -13.88 20.60 -20.87
CA VAL A 151 -14.05 20.85 -22.31
C VAL A 151 -15.02 22.00 -22.55
N MET A 152 -16.26 21.91 -22.05
CA MET A 152 -17.28 22.94 -22.26
C MET A 152 -16.83 24.31 -21.73
N ALA A 153 -16.09 24.33 -20.60
CA ALA A 153 -15.53 25.56 -20.05
C ALA A 153 -14.50 26.24 -20.96
N LYS A 154 -13.79 25.48 -21.82
CA LYS A 154 -12.88 26.05 -22.81
C LYS A 154 -13.65 26.66 -23.98
N GLU A 155 -14.71 26.01 -24.44
CA GLU A 155 -15.58 26.50 -25.52
C GLU A 155 -16.20 27.88 -25.20
N VAL A 156 -16.59 28.10 -23.93
CA VAL A 156 -17.15 29.39 -23.47
C VAL A 156 -16.14 30.33 -22.80
N GLY A 157 -14.83 30.06 -22.89
CA GLY A 157 -13.78 30.94 -22.36
C GLY A 157 -13.74 31.08 -20.83
N GLY A 158 -14.24 30.09 -20.07
CA GLY A 158 -14.13 30.02 -18.61
C GLY A 158 -15.32 29.31 -17.94
N ILE A 159 -15.07 28.64 -16.82
CA ILE A 159 -16.13 27.94 -16.03
C ILE A 159 -17.25 28.91 -15.61
N GLN A 160 -16.89 30.16 -15.32
CA GLN A 160 -17.82 31.22 -14.95
C GLN A 160 -18.86 31.54 -16.06
N HIS A 161 -18.54 31.32 -17.33
CA HIS A 161 -19.44 31.59 -18.46
C HIS A 161 -20.38 30.41 -18.80
N LEU A 162 -20.25 29.25 -18.14
CA LEU A 162 -21.10 28.08 -18.41
C LEU A 162 -22.56 28.25 -17.95
N GLY A 163 -22.82 29.07 -16.94
CA GLY A 163 -24.13 29.22 -16.29
C GLY A 163 -24.52 28.08 -15.34
N PHE A 164 -23.79 26.96 -15.31
CA PHE A 164 -24.01 25.83 -14.39
C PHE A 164 -22.70 25.34 -13.75
N THR A 165 -22.78 24.64 -12.61
CA THR A 165 -21.60 24.11 -11.90
C THR A 165 -21.43 22.60 -12.05
N HIS A 166 -20.26 22.08 -11.67
CA HIS A 166 -19.99 20.63 -11.60
C HIS A 166 -20.95 19.86 -10.66
N ILE A 167 -21.52 20.53 -9.65
CA ILE A 167 -22.58 19.93 -8.82
C ILE A 167 -23.89 19.82 -9.61
N ASP A 168 -24.20 20.82 -10.43
CA ASP A 168 -25.42 20.84 -11.25
C ASP A 168 -25.33 19.83 -12.41
N LEU A 169 -24.16 19.69 -13.06
CA LEU A 169 -23.87 18.61 -14.00
C LEU A 169 -24.03 17.22 -13.35
N LYS A 170 -23.43 17.00 -12.17
CA LYS A 170 -23.56 15.72 -11.46
C LYS A 170 -25.01 15.43 -11.05
N ASN A 171 -25.80 16.45 -10.75
CA ASN A 171 -27.23 16.33 -10.49
C ASN A 171 -28.02 15.98 -11.75
N TYR A 172 -27.74 16.62 -12.89
CA TYR A 172 -28.34 16.30 -14.19
C TYR A 172 -28.11 14.83 -14.57
N LEU A 173 -26.84 14.40 -14.63
CA LEU A 173 -26.48 13.03 -14.98
C LEU A 173 -27.06 11.97 -14.04
N ARG A 174 -27.12 12.26 -12.74
CA ARG A 174 -27.77 11.37 -11.76
C ARG A 174 -29.30 11.32 -11.98
N THR A 175 -29.92 12.46 -12.30
CA THR A 175 -31.37 12.53 -12.51
C THR A 175 -31.77 11.80 -13.79
N LYS A 176 -31.00 11.97 -14.88
CA LYS A 176 -31.15 11.22 -16.13
C LYS A 176 -31.08 9.70 -15.88
N ARG A 177 -30.03 9.21 -15.21
CA ARG A 177 -29.93 7.79 -14.79
C ARG A 177 -31.12 7.34 -13.95
N THR A 178 -31.61 8.18 -13.04
CA THR A 178 -32.78 7.86 -12.19
C THR A 178 -34.11 7.82 -12.98
N LEU A 179 -34.14 8.37 -14.19
CA LEU A 179 -35.29 8.31 -15.11
C LEU A 179 -35.15 7.13 -16.09
N GLU A 180 -33.94 6.86 -16.58
CA GLU A 180 -33.62 5.69 -17.42
C GLU A 180 -33.88 4.38 -16.66
N ILE A 181 -33.34 4.25 -15.44
CA ILE A 181 -33.59 3.14 -14.50
C ILE A 181 -35.09 2.93 -14.27
N LYS A 182 -35.87 4.02 -14.18
CA LYS A 182 -37.32 3.99 -13.99
C LYS A 182 -38.14 3.50 -15.20
N GLN A 183 -37.53 3.34 -16.37
CA GLN A 183 -38.21 2.83 -17.56
C GLN A 183 -37.96 1.34 -17.80
N ASP A 184 -36.78 0.82 -17.44
CA ASP A 184 -36.51 -0.63 -17.43
C ASP A 184 -35.37 -1.03 -16.48
N ASP A 185 -35.70 -1.27 -15.21
CA ASP A 185 -34.79 -1.85 -14.21
C ASP A 185 -34.31 -3.26 -14.62
N SER A 186 -35.14 -4.03 -15.32
CA SER A 186 -34.90 -5.43 -15.71
C SER A 186 -33.87 -5.56 -16.83
N GLY A 187 -34.10 -4.91 -17.97
CA GLY A 187 -33.18 -4.89 -19.11
C GLY A 187 -31.83 -4.27 -18.73
N SER A 188 -31.83 -3.23 -17.89
CA SER A 188 -30.59 -2.62 -17.37
C SER A 188 -29.70 -3.62 -16.60
N VAL A 189 -30.30 -4.50 -15.79
CA VAL A 189 -29.55 -5.53 -15.05
C VAL A 189 -29.08 -6.66 -15.97
N LEU A 190 -29.92 -7.12 -16.90
CA LEU A 190 -29.56 -8.16 -17.87
C LEU A 190 -28.42 -7.71 -18.80
N GLN A 191 -28.51 -6.51 -19.35
CA GLN A 191 -27.48 -5.93 -20.21
C GLN A 191 -26.16 -5.75 -19.46
N TYR A 192 -26.21 -5.37 -18.17
CA TYR A 192 -25.01 -5.32 -17.33
C TYR A 192 -24.40 -6.72 -17.10
N LEU A 193 -25.20 -7.74 -16.78
CA LEU A 193 -24.71 -9.11 -16.59
C LEU A 193 -24.14 -9.71 -17.89
N GLN A 194 -24.73 -9.40 -19.05
CA GLN A 194 -24.20 -9.78 -20.36
C GLN A 194 -22.89 -9.05 -20.70
N MET A 195 -22.76 -7.77 -20.34
CA MET A 195 -21.51 -7.02 -20.47
C MET A 195 -20.40 -7.60 -19.58
N MET A 196 -20.73 -8.04 -18.35
CA MET A 196 -19.78 -8.73 -17.48
C MET A 196 -19.26 -10.04 -18.10
N ILE A 197 -20.07 -10.77 -18.87
CA ILE A 197 -19.62 -11.96 -19.63
C ILE A 197 -18.69 -11.58 -20.80
N SER A 198 -18.88 -10.42 -21.44
CA SER A 198 -17.95 -9.98 -22.49
C SER A 198 -16.64 -9.38 -21.97
N GLU A 199 -16.59 -8.98 -20.69
CA GLU A 199 -15.36 -8.58 -19.99
C GLU A 199 -14.64 -9.77 -19.30
N ASP A 200 -15.38 -10.74 -18.75
CA ASP A 200 -14.85 -11.97 -18.15
C ASP A 200 -15.61 -13.22 -18.66
N PRO A 201 -14.99 -14.05 -19.53
CA PRO A 201 -15.59 -15.29 -20.04
C PRO A 201 -15.91 -16.37 -18.98
N HIS A 202 -15.45 -16.21 -17.73
CA HIS A 202 -15.78 -17.11 -16.62
C HIS A 202 -16.88 -16.55 -15.70
N PHE A 203 -17.39 -15.34 -15.98
CA PHE A 203 -18.48 -14.76 -15.22
C PHE A 203 -19.75 -15.62 -15.35
N TYR A 204 -20.29 -16.04 -14.21
CA TYR A 204 -21.49 -16.87 -14.12
C TYR A 204 -22.59 -16.13 -13.38
N TYR A 205 -23.80 -16.17 -13.92
CA TYR A 205 -25.01 -15.74 -13.21
C TYR A 205 -26.15 -16.74 -13.40
N ALA A 206 -27.08 -16.74 -12.45
CA ALA A 206 -28.34 -17.47 -12.53
C ALA A 206 -29.49 -16.56 -12.07
N ILE A 207 -30.61 -16.60 -12.79
CA ILE A 207 -31.81 -15.81 -12.51
C ILE A 207 -33.01 -16.76 -12.39
N GLN A 208 -33.82 -16.58 -11.35
CA GLN A 208 -35.08 -17.29 -11.18
C GLN A 208 -36.25 -16.33 -11.45
N LEU A 209 -37.14 -16.73 -12.36
CA LEU A 209 -38.37 -16.00 -12.69
C LEU A 209 -39.58 -16.65 -11.99
N ASP A 210 -40.67 -15.89 -11.84
CA ASP A 210 -41.96 -16.41 -11.43
C ASP A 210 -42.93 -16.63 -12.61
N VAL A 211 -44.19 -16.94 -12.30
CA VAL A 211 -45.27 -17.17 -13.28
C VAL A 211 -45.75 -15.92 -14.03
N GLU A 212 -45.21 -14.73 -13.72
CA GLU A 212 -45.52 -13.45 -14.40
C GLU A 212 -44.30 -12.90 -15.17
N ASP A 213 -43.25 -13.70 -15.33
CA ASP A 213 -41.93 -13.37 -15.89
C ASP A 213 -41.13 -12.32 -15.07
N LEU A 214 -41.45 -12.17 -13.78
CA LEU A 214 -40.77 -11.24 -12.86
C LEU A 214 -39.55 -11.90 -12.21
N ILE A 215 -38.45 -11.15 -12.08
CA ILE A 215 -37.24 -11.64 -11.39
C ILE A 215 -37.49 -11.78 -9.88
N THR A 216 -37.17 -12.95 -9.33
CA THR A 216 -37.33 -13.28 -7.90
C THR A 216 -35.99 -13.42 -7.18
N ASN A 217 -35.12 -14.31 -7.66
CA ASN A 217 -33.79 -14.56 -7.11
C ASN A 217 -32.73 -14.32 -8.20
N ILE A 218 -31.57 -13.77 -7.83
CA ILE A 218 -30.39 -13.62 -8.70
C ILE A 218 -29.16 -14.11 -7.92
N PHE A 219 -28.33 -14.96 -8.53
CA PHE A 219 -26.99 -15.32 -8.07
C PHE A 219 -25.95 -14.91 -9.12
N TRP A 220 -24.77 -14.46 -8.69
CA TRP A 220 -23.64 -14.19 -9.60
C TRP A 220 -22.26 -14.39 -8.93
N THR A 221 -21.26 -14.64 -9.76
CA THR A 221 -19.84 -14.77 -9.41
C THR A 221 -18.96 -14.47 -10.63
N ASP A 222 -17.80 -13.84 -10.41
CA ASP A 222 -16.77 -13.69 -11.45
C ASP A 222 -15.76 -14.85 -11.42
N GLY A 223 -14.90 -14.93 -12.43
CA GLY A 223 -13.87 -15.96 -12.57
C GLY A 223 -12.81 -15.93 -11.46
N GLY A 224 -12.54 -14.75 -10.88
CA GLY A 224 -11.66 -14.60 -9.73
C GLY A 224 -12.25 -15.24 -8.49
N MET A 225 -13.53 -14.98 -8.20
CA MET A 225 -14.28 -15.63 -7.12
C MET A 225 -14.37 -17.17 -7.29
N ILE A 226 -14.54 -17.67 -8.52
CA ILE A 226 -14.52 -19.11 -8.83
C ILE A 226 -13.12 -19.71 -8.58
N GLN A 227 -12.06 -19.03 -9.02
CA GLN A 227 -10.68 -19.47 -8.79
C GLN A 227 -10.33 -19.48 -7.29
N ASP A 228 -10.70 -18.43 -6.56
CA ASP A 228 -10.50 -18.30 -5.12
C ASP A 228 -11.23 -19.41 -4.35
N PHE A 229 -12.48 -19.73 -4.71
CA PHE A 229 -13.18 -20.89 -4.16
C PHE A 229 -12.47 -22.21 -4.50
N GLY A 230 -11.90 -22.30 -5.72
CA GLY A 230 -11.09 -23.43 -6.17
C GLY A 230 -9.85 -23.72 -5.29
N HIS A 231 -9.34 -22.72 -4.56
CA HIS A 231 -8.18 -22.84 -3.66
C HIS A 231 -8.54 -22.78 -2.16
N PHE A 232 -9.57 -22.01 -1.77
CA PHE A 232 -9.88 -21.68 -0.38
C PHE A 232 -11.31 -22.04 0.06
N GLY A 233 -12.11 -22.65 -0.83
CA GLY A 233 -13.52 -22.98 -0.61
C GLY A 233 -13.82 -24.12 0.37
N ASP A 234 -12.82 -24.68 1.06
CA ASP A 234 -13.00 -25.79 2.01
C ASP A 234 -13.91 -25.43 3.19
N VAL A 235 -13.81 -24.19 3.69
CA VAL A 235 -14.65 -23.66 4.78
C VAL A 235 -15.27 -22.34 4.34
N VAL A 236 -16.60 -22.27 4.35
CA VAL A 236 -17.37 -21.09 3.88
C VAL A 236 -18.30 -20.60 4.98
N CYS A 237 -18.22 -19.32 5.32
CA CYS A 237 -19.27 -18.63 6.04
C CYS A 237 -20.38 -18.24 5.06
N PHE A 238 -21.63 -18.55 5.38
CA PHE A 238 -22.79 -18.19 4.58
C PHE A 238 -23.95 -17.77 5.51
N ASP A 239 -24.49 -16.58 5.28
CA ASP A 239 -25.51 -15.92 6.12
C ASP A 239 -26.29 -14.90 5.26
N THR A 240 -27.57 -14.65 5.58
CA THR A 240 -28.40 -13.67 4.87
C THR A 240 -28.37 -12.31 5.57
N THR A 241 -27.81 -11.30 4.91
CA THR A 241 -27.68 -9.99 5.54
C THR A 241 -29.04 -9.27 5.61
N TYR A 242 -29.52 -9.06 6.82
CA TYR A 242 -30.83 -8.45 7.13
C TYR A 242 -31.07 -7.14 6.36
N ARG A 243 -31.97 -7.24 5.37
CA ARG A 243 -32.67 -6.17 4.62
C ARG A 243 -31.87 -4.87 4.39
N LYS A 244 -31.06 -4.85 3.34
CA LYS A 244 -30.36 -3.64 2.86
C LYS A 244 -30.88 -3.10 1.53
N HIS A 245 -31.61 -3.89 0.74
CA HIS A 245 -32.24 -3.37 -0.49
C HIS A 245 -33.49 -2.55 -0.17
N ARG A 246 -33.85 -1.64 -1.09
CA ARG A 246 -34.95 -0.67 -0.92
C ARG A 246 -36.31 -1.34 -0.72
N ASP A 247 -36.47 -2.52 -1.30
CA ASP A 247 -37.72 -3.28 -1.39
C ASP A 247 -37.77 -4.47 -0.41
N GLY A 248 -36.76 -4.59 0.47
CA GLY A 248 -36.75 -5.54 1.58
C GLY A 248 -36.14 -6.92 1.32
N SER A 249 -35.65 -7.20 0.11
CA SER A 249 -34.92 -8.41 -0.26
C SER A 249 -33.69 -8.68 0.63
N PRO A 250 -33.49 -9.92 1.10
CA PRO A 250 -32.21 -10.37 1.67
C PRO A 250 -31.08 -10.36 0.64
N ILE A 251 -29.85 -10.13 1.10
CA ILE A 251 -28.62 -10.28 0.30
C ILE A 251 -27.76 -11.34 0.99
N ALA A 252 -27.50 -12.44 0.29
CA ALA A 252 -26.69 -13.55 0.75
C ALA A 252 -25.28 -13.48 0.14
N LEU A 253 -24.26 -13.89 0.90
CA LEU A 253 -22.86 -13.89 0.47
C LEU A 253 -22.20 -15.21 0.88
N PHE A 254 -21.50 -15.84 -0.05
CA PHE A 254 -20.58 -16.95 0.25
C PHE A 254 -19.20 -16.36 0.52
N VAL A 255 -18.70 -16.53 1.74
CA VAL A 255 -17.50 -15.84 2.23
C VAL A 255 -16.49 -16.83 2.79
N GLY A 256 -15.26 -16.80 2.32
CA GLY A 256 -14.15 -17.59 2.86
C GLY A 256 -13.01 -16.75 3.38
N VAL A 257 -11.92 -17.44 3.74
CA VAL A 257 -10.69 -16.82 4.23
C VAL A 257 -9.52 -17.41 3.46
N ASN A 258 -8.72 -16.57 2.80
CA ASN A 258 -7.52 -17.02 2.09
C ASN A 258 -6.35 -17.32 3.05
N HIS A 259 -5.27 -17.88 2.52
CA HIS A 259 -4.07 -18.21 3.30
C HIS A 259 -3.35 -16.99 3.93
N HIS A 260 -3.69 -15.75 3.55
CA HIS A 260 -3.23 -14.52 4.19
C HIS A 260 -4.19 -14.02 5.30
N LYS A 261 -5.19 -14.81 5.69
CA LYS A 261 -6.26 -14.45 6.65
C LYS A 261 -7.17 -13.31 6.17
N GLN A 262 -7.19 -13.02 4.87
CA GLN A 262 -8.07 -12.01 4.27
C GLN A 262 -9.43 -12.61 3.94
N THR A 263 -10.47 -11.78 3.96
CA THR A 263 -11.86 -12.18 3.65
C THR A 263 -12.08 -12.14 2.13
N ASN A 264 -12.37 -13.30 1.53
CA ASN A 264 -12.68 -13.42 0.10
C ASN A 264 -14.16 -13.76 -0.07
N VAL A 265 -14.79 -13.23 -1.12
CA VAL A 265 -16.17 -13.56 -1.51
C VAL A 265 -16.10 -14.56 -2.64
N PHE A 266 -16.88 -15.63 -2.57
CA PHE A 266 -16.94 -16.70 -3.57
C PHE A 266 -18.22 -16.63 -4.43
N GLY A 267 -19.10 -15.68 -4.16
CA GLY A 267 -20.35 -15.49 -4.89
C GLY A 267 -21.37 -14.72 -4.05
N ALA A 268 -22.31 -14.06 -4.72
CA ALA A 268 -23.31 -13.22 -4.10
C ALA A 268 -24.71 -13.50 -4.66
N ALA A 269 -25.74 -13.27 -3.86
CA ALA A 269 -27.12 -13.38 -4.30
C ALA A 269 -28.05 -12.33 -3.69
N LEU A 270 -29.06 -11.96 -4.48
CA LEU A 270 -30.24 -11.21 -4.06
C LEU A 270 -31.43 -12.18 -4.05
N LEU A 271 -32.12 -12.29 -2.91
CA LEU A 271 -33.19 -13.26 -2.72
C LEU A 271 -34.56 -12.57 -2.55
N TYR A 272 -35.63 -13.26 -2.96
CA TYR A 272 -37.00 -12.85 -2.65
C TYR A 272 -37.33 -13.17 -1.18
N ASP A 273 -36.95 -14.35 -0.70
CA ASP A 273 -37.23 -14.86 0.64
C ASP A 273 -36.14 -15.82 1.17
N GLU A 274 -36.39 -16.37 2.35
CA GLU A 274 -35.51 -17.26 3.10
C GLU A 274 -36.24 -18.61 3.29
N THR A 275 -36.79 -19.14 2.19
CA THR A 275 -37.47 -20.45 2.14
C THR A 275 -36.50 -21.59 1.80
N ILE A 276 -36.91 -22.83 2.08
CA ILE A 276 -36.12 -24.03 1.73
C ILE A 276 -35.87 -24.04 0.23
N GLU A 277 -36.91 -23.79 -0.55
CA GLU A 277 -36.91 -23.77 -2.01
C GLU A 277 -35.96 -22.70 -2.58
N THR A 278 -35.97 -21.49 -2.03
CA THR A 278 -35.04 -20.42 -2.44
C THR A 278 -33.58 -20.77 -2.10
N PHE A 279 -33.31 -21.32 -0.91
CA PHE A 279 -31.95 -21.78 -0.56
C PHE A 279 -31.51 -22.99 -1.39
N GLU A 280 -32.42 -23.91 -1.70
CA GLU A 280 -32.17 -25.07 -2.57
C GLU A 280 -31.75 -24.65 -3.99
N CYS A 281 -32.44 -23.67 -4.58
CA CYS A 281 -32.06 -23.09 -5.87
C CYS A 281 -30.70 -22.37 -5.79
N LEU A 282 -30.44 -21.63 -4.72
CA LEU A 282 -29.17 -20.92 -4.52
C LEU A 282 -27.98 -21.87 -4.40
N PHE A 283 -28.09 -22.95 -3.62
CA PHE A 283 -27.02 -23.93 -3.46
C PHE A 283 -26.81 -24.78 -4.72
N ALA A 284 -27.83 -24.94 -5.58
CA ALA A 284 -27.65 -25.49 -6.92
C ALA A 284 -26.83 -24.52 -7.80
N ALA A 285 -27.26 -23.26 -7.94
CA ALA A 285 -26.57 -22.26 -8.76
C ALA A 285 -25.10 -22.03 -8.33
N PHE A 286 -24.84 -21.97 -7.01
CA PHE A 286 -23.47 -21.87 -6.50
C PHE A 286 -22.63 -23.11 -6.86
N LYS A 287 -23.17 -24.32 -6.68
CA LYS A 287 -22.46 -25.56 -7.01
C LYS A 287 -22.13 -25.65 -8.50
N ASP A 288 -23.06 -25.26 -9.37
CA ASP A 288 -22.89 -25.32 -10.81
C ASP A 288 -21.83 -24.32 -11.30
N ALA A 289 -21.84 -23.09 -10.76
CA ALA A 289 -20.79 -22.10 -10.98
C ALA A 289 -19.40 -22.60 -10.52
N MET A 290 -19.35 -23.33 -9.40
CA MET A 290 -18.13 -23.93 -8.84
C MET A 290 -17.77 -25.28 -9.48
N MET A 291 -18.20 -25.53 -10.73
CA MET A 291 -17.88 -26.74 -11.51
C MET A 291 -18.26 -28.04 -10.79
N GLY A 292 -19.37 -28.05 -10.05
CA GLY A 292 -19.84 -29.18 -9.27
C GLY A 292 -19.24 -29.32 -7.87
N LYS A 293 -18.23 -28.50 -7.51
CA LYS A 293 -17.62 -28.47 -6.17
C LYS A 293 -18.57 -27.82 -5.16
N ARG A 294 -18.34 -28.12 -3.88
CA ARG A 294 -19.06 -27.58 -2.72
C ARG A 294 -18.13 -27.52 -1.50
N PRO A 295 -18.37 -26.64 -0.52
CA PRO A 295 -17.53 -26.56 0.67
C PRO A 295 -17.56 -27.85 1.49
N LYS A 296 -16.45 -28.15 2.19
CA LYS A 296 -16.37 -29.25 3.16
C LYS A 296 -17.07 -28.89 4.46
N THR A 297 -17.04 -27.63 4.87
CA THR A 297 -17.74 -27.09 6.05
C THR A 297 -18.39 -25.74 5.74
N ILE A 298 -19.60 -25.52 6.26
CA ILE A 298 -20.30 -24.25 6.24
C ILE A 298 -20.48 -23.74 7.67
N LEU A 299 -20.12 -22.47 7.88
CA LEU A 299 -20.41 -21.71 9.09
C LEU A 299 -21.68 -20.89 8.85
N THR A 300 -22.70 -21.10 9.67
CA THR A 300 -23.99 -20.39 9.58
C THR A 300 -24.65 -20.29 10.97
N ASP A 301 -25.79 -19.60 11.07
CA ASP A 301 -26.65 -19.60 12.24
C ASP A 301 -27.58 -20.83 12.27
N GLN A 302 -28.58 -20.85 13.17
CA GLN A 302 -29.50 -22.00 13.31
C GLN A 302 -30.79 -21.86 12.47
N ASP A 303 -30.74 -21.19 11.31
CA ASP A 303 -31.89 -21.17 10.41
C ASP A 303 -32.28 -22.56 9.91
N GLN A 304 -33.57 -22.88 10.05
CA GLN A 304 -34.12 -24.20 9.77
C GLN A 304 -34.31 -24.44 8.27
N ALA A 305 -34.63 -23.39 7.50
CA ALA A 305 -34.84 -23.52 6.06
C ALA A 305 -33.51 -23.75 5.33
N MET A 306 -32.49 -22.99 5.70
CA MET A 306 -31.12 -23.12 5.21
C MET A 306 -30.53 -24.48 5.61
N SER A 307 -30.69 -24.91 6.87
CA SER A 307 -30.18 -26.20 7.33
C SER A 307 -30.86 -27.40 6.63
N ALA A 308 -32.15 -27.29 6.27
CA ALA A 308 -32.85 -28.30 5.48
C ALA A 308 -32.39 -28.31 4.01
N ALA A 309 -32.25 -27.14 3.38
CA ALA A 309 -31.75 -27.02 2.01
C ALA A 309 -30.30 -27.52 1.86
N LEU A 310 -29.45 -27.29 2.86
CA LEU A 310 -28.08 -27.84 2.92
C LEU A 310 -28.09 -29.37 3.04
N ALA A 311 -28.94 -29.95 3.90
CA ALA A 311 -29.09 -31.39 4.02
C ALA A 311 -29.62 -32.04 2.72
N SER A 312 -30.48 -31.33 1.97
CA SER A 312 -31.00 -31.77 0.67
C SER A 312 -29.95 -31.70 -0.46
N LYS A 313 -29.32 -30.55 -0.68
CA LYS A 313 -28.40 -30.35 -1.83
C LYS A 313 -26.98 -30.82 -1.57
N TRP A 314 -26.46 -30.65 -0.36
CA TRP A 314 -25.07 -30.92 0.00
C TRP A 314 -24.95 -31.89 1.22
N PRO A 315 -25.54 -33.11 1.19
CA PRO A 315 -25.71 -34.03 2.33
C PRO A 315 -24.43 -34.59 2.99
N SER A 316 -23.24 -34.13 2.62
CA SER A 316 -21.97 -34.48 3.29
C SER A 316 -21.09 -33.26 3.55
N THR A 317 -21.68 -32.06 3.59
CA THR A 317 -21.00 -30.82 3.96
C THR A 317 -21.24 -30.57 5.45
N TYR A 318 -20.14 -30.37 6.19
CA TYR A 318 -20.08 -30.01 7.60
C TYR A 318 -20.95 -28.79 7.96
N ILE A 319 -22.15 -28.93 8.54
CA ILE A 319 -22.89 -27.77 9.07
C ILE A 319 -22.38 -27.48 10.49
N ALA A 320 -21.72 -26.34 10.68
CA ALA A 320 -21.20 -25.89 11.98
C ALA A 320 -21.84 -24.57 12.40
N TYR A 321 -22.67 -24.63 13.44
CA TYR A 321 -23.41 -23.47 13.94
C TYR A 321 -22.53 -22.48 14.72
N HIS A 322 -22.77 -21.19 14.55
CA HIS A 322 -21.98 -20.12 15.17
C HIS A 322 -22.08 -20.11 16.72
N VAL A 323 -21.05 -20.68 17.37
CA VAL A 323 -20.95 -21.02 18.81
C VAL A 323 -21.36 -19.90 19.78
N VAL A 324 -21.17 -18.63 19.40
CA VAL A 324 -21.40 -17.45 20.26
C VAL A 324 -22.83 -17.36 20.79
N ALA A 325 -23.84 -17.73 19.99
CA ALA A 325 -25.25 -17.50 20.35
C ALA A 325 -25.73 -18.40 21.50
N VAL A 326 -25.27 -19.65 21.55
CA VAL A 326 -25.74 -20.67 22.52
C VAL A 326 -25.06 -20.50 23.88
N TYR A 327 -23.79 -20.08 23.90
CA TYR A 327 -22.95 -20.15 25.10
C TYR A 327 -22.79 -18.84 25.88
N THR A 328 -23.13 -17.69 25.29
CA THR A 328 -23.01 -16.36 25.92
C THR A 328 -23.87 -16.14 27.16
N HIS A 329 -24.78 -17.07 27.51
CA HIS A 329 -25.55 -17.01 28.76
C HIS A 329 -25.10 -18.00 29.85
N LYS A 330 -24.25 -18.99 29.52
CA LYS A 330 -23.76 -20.01 30.48
C LYS A 330 -22.27 -19.87 30.81
N ILE A 331 -21.42 -19.53 29.83
CA ILE A 331 -19.98 -19.30 30.08
C ILE A 331 -19.77 -18.16 31.09
N PHE A 332 -20.59 -17.10 31.02
CA PHE A 332 -20.55 -15.97 31.95
C PHE A 332 -20.80 -16.34 33.43
N ALA A 333 -21.37 -17.52 33.73
CA ALA A 333 -21.55 -17.98 35.11
C ALA A 333 -20.26 -18.57 35.71
N LEU A 334 -19.40 -19.19 34.88
CA LEU A 334 -18.14 -19.80 35.31
C LEU A 334 -17.01 -18.77 35.46
N PHE A 335 -17.04 -17.70 34.66
CA PHE A 335 -15.95 -16.71 34.56
C PHE A 335 -15.68 -15.85 35.81
N ASN A 336 -16.49 -15.94 36.88
CA ASN A 336 -16.65 -14.85 37.84
C ASN A 336 -16.15 -15.12 39.29
N GLU A 337 -15.76 -16.35 39.64
CA GLU A 337 -15.25 -16.66 41.01
C GLU A 337 -13.96 -17.48 41.05
N GLU A 338 -13.89 -18.67 40.43
CA GLU A 338 -12.70 -19.53 40.53
C GLU A 338 -11.49 -18.90 39.84
N LEU A 339 -11.69 -18.45 38.59
CA LEU A 339 -10.65 -17.83 37.77
C LEU A 339 -10.14 -16.52 38.40
N ARG A 340 -11.02 -15.79 39.11
CA ARG A 340 -10.64 -14.61 39.91
C ARG A 340 -9.73 -14.99 41.09
N LYS A 341 -10.11 -15.99 41.90
CA LYS A 341 -9.31 -16.43 43.07
C LYS A 341 -7.94 -16.97 42.64
N ALA A 342 -7.86 -17.66 41.50
CA ALA A 342 -6.60 -18.11 40.93
C ALA A 342 -5.66 -16.94 40.59
N PHE A 343 -6.14 -15.92 39.87
CA PHE A 343 -5.33 -14.73 39.54
C PHE A 343 -4.96 -13.89 40.78
N GLU A 344 -5.92 -13.61 41.67
CA GLU A 344 -5.65 -12.86 42.92
C GLU A 344 -4.62 -13.56 43.84
N SER A 345 -4.37 -14.87 43.66
CA SER A 345 -3.39 -15.64 44.44
C SER A 345 -1.96 -15.68 43.88
N LYS A 346 -1.72 -15.12 42.69
CA LYS A 346 -0.43 -15.19 41.97
C LYS A 346 0.18 -13.83 41.58
N ILE A 347 -0.45 -12.72 41.95
CA ILE A 347 0.03 -11.37 41.64
C ILE A 347 0.83 -10.85 42.83
N GLU A 348 2.15 -10.67 42.66
CA GLU A 348 3.04 -10.11 43.68
C GLU A 348 3.20 -8.58 43.57
N SER A 349 2.75 -7.97 42.47
CA SER A 349 2.80 -6.53 42.21
C SER A 349 1.52 -5.81 42.63
N GLU A 350 1.64 -4.75 43.45
CA GLU A 350 0.46 -3.95 43.85
C GLU A 350 -0.18 -3.21 42.66
N ASP A 351 0.61 -2.74 41.68
CA ASP A 351 0.12 -2.04 40.48
C ASP A 351 -0.72 -2.95 39.59
N GLU A 352 -0.27 -4.20 39.38
CA GLU A 352 -1.03 -5.20 38.61
C GLU A 352 -2.32 -5.61 39.34
N LEU A 353 -2.23 -5.72 40.66
CA LEU A 353 -3.39 -5.98 41.51
C LEU A 353 -4.36 -4.78 41.46
N GLU A 354 -3.89 -3.55 41.29
CA GLU A 354 -4.74 -2.37 41.07
C GLU A 354 -5.41 -2.37 39.68
N ILE A 355 -4.72 -2.81 38.61
CA ILE A 355 -5.32 -3.02 37.30
C ILE A 355 -6.47 -4.04 37.39
N VAL A 356 -6.26 -5.18 38.07
CA VAL A 356 -7.32 -6.20 38.28
C VAL A 356 -8.47 -5.66 39.15
N LYS A 357 -8.17 -4.85 40.19
CA LYS A 357 -9.20 -4.15 40.99
C LYS A 357 -9.98 -3.10 40.17
N SER A 358 -9.35 -2.43 39.21
CA SER A 358 -9.99 -1.37 38.38
C SER A 358 -11.12 -1.92 37.50
N LEU A 359 -10.96 -3.16 37.00
CA LEU A 359 -12.00 -3.89 36.27
C LEU A 359 -13.20 -4.25 37.17
N ASN A 360 -13.00 -4.32 38.49
CA ASN A 360 -13.96 -4.78 39.48
C ASN A 360 -14.89 -3.66 40.01
N SER A 361 -15.32 -2.74 39.15
CA SER A 361 -16.21 -1.64 39.55
C SER A 361 -17.67 -2.13 39.75
N GLN A 362 -17.97 -2.60 40.95
CA GLN A 362 -19.25 -3.23 41.35
C GLN A 362 -20.53 -2.37 41.16
N ARG A 363 -20.41 -1.11 40.70
CA ARG A 363 -21.55 -0.31 40.19
C ARG A 363 -22.25 -0.96 38.99
N TRP A 364 -21.52 -1.70 38.13
CA TRP A 364 -22.01 -2.17 36.83
C TRP A 364 -23.05 -3.31 36.88
N THR A 365 -23.25 -3.95 38.04
CA THR A 365 -24.25 -5.02 38.24
C THR A 365 -25.40 -4.64 39.18
N LYS A 366 -25.20 -3.67 40.08
CA LYS A 366 -26.22 -3.30 41.08
C LYS A 366 -27.44 -2.59 40.47
N HIS A 367 -27.24 -1.74 39.47
CA HIS A 367 -28.34 -1.09 38.73
C HIS A 367 -29.12 -2.07 37.82
N ALA A 368 -28.55 -3.23 37.46
CA ALA A 368 -29.21 -4.20 36.60
C ALA A 368 -30.17 -5.16 37.35
N LYS A 369 -30.09 -5.25 38.68
CA LYS A 369 -30.91 -6.19 39.48
C LYS A 369 -32.16 -5.58 40.13
N ASN A 370 -32.19 -4.27 40.39
CA ASN A 370 -33.19 -3.67 41.29
C ASN A 370 -34.30 -2.86 40.60
N GLY A 371 -34.29 -2.71 39.27
CA GLY A 371 -35.46 -2.25 38.49
C GLY A 371 -35.97 -0.81 38.73
N MET A 372 -35.34 -0.01 39.60
CA MET A 372 -35.74 1.37 39.90
C MET A 372 -34.86 2.39 39.20
N THR A 373 -35.46 3.22 38.36
CA THR A 373 -34.89 4.46 37.81
C THR A 373 -35.19 5.64 38.75
N GLY A 374 -34.22 6.56 38.91
CA GLY A 374 -34.42 7.78 39.67
C GLY A 374 -33.22 8.71 39.55
N GLY A 375 -33.41 9.89 38.96
CA GLY A 375 -32.37 10.92 38.78
C GLY A 375 -32.15 11.36 37.33
N CYS A 376 -33.16 12.04 36.76
CA CYS A 376 -33.13 13.02 35.66
C CYS A 376 -32.30 12.75 34.37
N ASP A 377 -32.84 12.87 33.15
CA ASP A 377 -34.21 13.17 32.70
C ASP A 377 -34.57 12.35 31.44
N GLU A 378 -35.82 12.45 31.00
CA GLU A 378 -36.48 11.50 30.09
C GLU A 378 -36.10 11.64 28.61
N GLY A 379 -36.27 10.56 27.82
CA GLY A 379 -36.39 10.70 26.36
C GLY A 379 -35.70 9.68 25.44
N VAL A 380 -35.06 8.60 25.92
CA VAL A 380 -34.41 7.61 25.03
C VAL A 380 -34.79 6.17 25.34
N ILE A 381 -35.61 5.57 24.48
CA ILE A 381 -35.82 4.11 24.41
C ILE A 381 -34.59 3.50 23.72
N VAL A 382 -33.61 3.04 24.50
CA VAL A 382 -32.41 2.37 23.97
C VAL A 382 -32.64 0.87 23.82
N ASP A 383 -32.52 0.38 22.59
CA ASP A 383 -32.56 -1.05 22.26
C ASP A 383 -31.57 -1.89 23.08
N GLU A 384 -32.07 -2.97 23.69
CA GLU A 384 -31.26 -3.95 24.41
C GLU A 384 -30.24 -4.67 23.54
N LYS A 385 -30.57 -5.00 22.27
CA LYS A 385 -29.64 -5.73 21.38
C LYS A 385 -28.39 -4.89 21.10
N SER A 386 -28.54 -3.58 20.88
CA SER A 386 -27.44 -2.64 20.74
C SER A 386 -26.52 -2.63 21.96
N LYS A 387 -27.08 -2.52 23.17
CA LYS A 387 -26.30 -2.60 24.44
C LYS A 387 -25.57 -3.95 24.60
N LYS A 388 -26.22 -5.07 24.28
CA LYS A 388 -25.62 -6.42 24.32
C LYS A 388 -24.47 -6.55 23.29
N LYS A 389 -24.64 -6.01 22.07
CA LYS A 389 -23.63 -6.04 21.00
C LYS A 389 -22.40 -5.18 21.32
N GLN A 390 -22.59 -3.99 21.90
CA GLN A 390 -21.50 -3.14 22.36
C GLN A 390 -20.67 -3.84 23.45
N ARG A 391 -21.35 -4.34 24.49
CA ARG A 391 -20.73 -5.04 25.63
C ARG A 391 -19.98 -6.31 25.22
N TYR A 392 -20.48 -7.04 24.22
CA TYR A 392 -19.78 -8.20 23.64
C TYR A 392 -18.46 -7.79 22.98
N LYS A 393 -18.46 -6.71 22.19
CA LYS A 393 -17.25 -6.19 21.51
C LYS A 393 -16.17 -5.75 22.50
N GLU A 394 -16.57 -5.09 23.58
CA GLU A 394 -15.67 -4.62 24.65
C GLU A 394 -15.05 -5.80 25.41
N LEU A 395 -15.83 -6.85 25.69
CA LEU A 395 -15.33 -8.07 26.34
C LEU A 395 -14.40 -8.90 25.44
N CYS A 396 -14.69 -9.04 24.14
CA CYS A 396 -13.79 -9.73 23.21
C CYS A 396 -12.42 -9.02 23.10
N ASN A 397 -12.41 -7.68 23.04
CA ASN A 397 -11.16 -6.92 23.05
C ASN A 397 -10.38 -7.12 24.36
N SER A 398 -11.08 -7.09 25.50
CA SER A 398 -10.48 -7.31 26.83
C SER A 398 -9.88 -8.71 26.97
N PHE A 399 -10.59 -9.74 26.48
CA PHE A 399 -10.11 -11.12 26.49
C PHE A 399 -8.90 -11.31 25.57
N MET A 400 -8.88 -10.69 24.38
CA MET A 400 -7.68 -10.73 23.52
C MET A 400 -6.48 -10.08 24.20
N GLN A 401 -6.62 -8.94 24.88
CA GLN A 401 -5.49 -8.29 25.56
C GLN A 401 -4.98 -9.12 26.74
N LEU A 402 -5.86 -9.78 27.50
CA LEU A 402 -5.47 -10.75 28.54
C LEU A 402 -4.75 -11.98 27.96
N ALA A 403 -5.26 -12.55 26.86
CA ALA A 403 -4.63 -13.68 26.19
C ALA A 403 -3.26 -13.32 25.59
N LEU A 404 -3.15 -12.15 24.96
CA LEU A 404 -1.89 -11.65 24.40
C LEU A 404 -0.83 -11.43 25.48
N LYS A 405 -1.18 -10.85 26.63
CA LYS A 405 -0.26 -10.76 27.77
C LYS A 405 0.08 -12.12 28.39
N ALA A 406 -0.86 -13.05 28.47
CA ALA A 406 -0.57 -14.40 28.96
C ALA A 406 0.46 -15.14 28.09
N ILE A 407 0.52 -14.84 26.79
CA ILE A 407 1.50 -15.40 25.85
C ILE A 407 2.93 -14.85 26.07
N GLU A 408 3.10 -13.76 26.82
CA GLU A 408 4.42 -13.19 27.17
C GLU A 408 5.21 -14.06 28.18
N SER A 409 4.63 -15.17 28.66
CA SER A 409 5.30 -16.18 29.50
C SER A 409 4.86 -17.61 29.17
N GLU A 410 5.77 -18.58 29.32
CA GLU A 410 5.50 -20.01 29.04
C GLU A 410 4.46 -20.62 30.00
N ASP A 411 4.50 -20.22 31.27
CA ASP A 411 3.48 -20.54 32.28
C ASP A 411 2.10 -19.98 31.90
N GLY A 412 2.04 -18.73 31.43
CA GLY A 412 0.79 -18.08 31.02
C GLY A 412 0.17 -18.71 29.78
N TYR A 413 0.99 -19.06 28.78
CA TYR A 413 0.56 -19.83 27.61
C TYR A 413 0.01 -21.20 28.01
N THR A 414 0.71 -21.92 28.89
CA THR A 414 0.32 -23.25 29.37
C THR A 414 -0.99 -23.21 30.15
N TYR A 415 -1.16 -22.22 31.02
CA TYR A 415 -2.39 -21.99 31.77
C TYR A 415 -3.58 -21.62 30.87
N ALA A 416 -3.36 -20.77 29.87
CA ALA A 416 -4.40 -20.42 28.89
C ALA A 416 -4.84 -21.64 28.04
N SER A 417 -3.87 -22.47 27.62
CA SER A 417 -4.12 -23.72 26.89
C SER A 417 -4.92 -24.73 27.72
N ASP A 418 -4.54 -24.95 28.99
CA ASP A 418 -5.23 -25.86 29.90
C ASP A 418 -6.64 -25.36 30.26
N CYS A 419 -6.86 -24.05 30.35
CA CYS A 419 -8.19 -23.46 30.47
C CYS A 419 -9.07 -23.72 29.23
N LEU A 420 -8.51 -23.59 28.02
CA LEU A 420 -9.23 -23.88 26.77
C LEU A 420 -9.57 -25.38 26.63
N LEU A 421 -8.65 -26.27 27.01
CA LEU A 421 -8.88 -27.73 27.10
C LEU A 421 -10.00 -28.08 28.09
N LYS A 422 -10.00 -27.47 29.27
CA LYS A 422 -11.10 -27.62 30.26
C LYS A 422 -12.43 -27.08 29.74
N MET A 423 -12.42 -26.04 28.90
CA MET A 423 -13.62 -25.52 28.27
C MET A 423 -14.16 -26.47 27.18
N GLY A 424 -13.29 -27.03 26.34
CA GLY A 424 -13.64 -28.03 25.32
C GLY A 424 -14.26 -29.31 25.92
N ASN A 425 -13.58 -29.92 26.90
CA ASN A 425 -14.08 -31.12 27.57
C ASN A 425 -15.46 -30.94 28.22
N ASN A 426 -15.78 -29.74 28.70
CA ASN A 426 -17.12 -29.42 29.22
C ASN A 426 -18.17 -29.25 28.11
N ILE A 427 -17.80 -28.75 26.93
CA ILE A 427 -18.70 -28.61 25.78
C ILE A 427 -19.12 -30.00 25.26
N ASP A 428 -18.18 -30.93 25.10
CA ASP A 428 -18.45 -32.29 24.63
C ASP A 428 -19.35 -33.07 25.62
N GLY A 429 -19.09 -32.92 26.93
CA GLY A 429 -19.93 -33.49 27.99
C GLY A 429 -21.36 -32.93 28.04
N MET A 430 -21.62 -31.76 27.43
CA MET A 430 -22.95 -31.17 27.29
C MET A 430 -23.65 -31.55 25.98
N ALA A 431 -22.90 -31.76 24.89
CA ALA A 431 -23.44 -32.14 23.59
C ALA A 431 -24.14 -33.52 23.61
N GLY A 432 -23.59 -34.49 24.35
CA GLY A 432 -24.09 -35.87 24.43
C GLY A 432 -25.52 -36.07 24.97
N LYS A 433 -26.22 -35.01 25.40
CA LYS A 433 -27.61 -35.06 25.91
C LYS A 433 -28.69 -34.60 24.91
N ALA A 434 -28.32 -34.17 23.70
CA ALA A 434 -29.28 -33.63 22.72
C ALA A 434 -29.89 -34.68 21.77
N ASN A 435 -29.25 -35.83 21.57
CA ASN A 435 -29.58 -36.79 20.51
C ASN A 435 -30.75 -37.73 20.88
N ASN A 436 -31.96 -37.19 21.07
CA ASN A 436 -33.15 -38.02 21.33
C ASN A 436 -34.47 -37.38 20.85
N VAL A 437 -34.53 -37.00 19.56
CA VAL A 437 -35.80 -36.76 18.84
C VAL A 437 -35.70 -37.38 17.45
N THR A 438 -36.55 -38.36 17.16
CA THR A 438 -36.75 -38.96 15.83
C THR A 438 -38.12 -38.55 15.28
N VAL A 439 -38.16 -38.05 14.05
CA VAL A 439 -39.41 -37.87 13.26
C VAL A 439 -39.15 -38.35 11.83
N GLU A 440 -40.14 -39.00 11.24
CA GLU A 440 -40.02 -39.72 9.96
C GLU A 440 -40.17 -38.80 8.73
N ALA A 441 -39.64 -39.26 7.59
CA ALA A 441 -39.73 -38.54 6.32
C ALA A 441 -41.05 -38.81 5.58
N ASN A 442 -41.50 -37.82 4.78
CA ASN A 442 -42.54 -38.00 3.77
C ASN A 442 -42.04 -37.55 2.39
N LYS A 443 -42.62 -38.13 1.33
CA LYS A 443 -42.25 -37.92 -0.09
C LYS A 443 -43.10 -36.85 -0.77
N VAL A 444 -42.73 -36.55 -2.03
CA VAL A 444 -43.30 -35.63 -3.05
C VAL A 444 -42.42 -34.36 -3.19
N GLY A 445 -42.03 -33.92 -4.39
CA GLY A 445 -42.23 -34.47 -5.74
C GLY A 445 -41.40 -33.68 -6.78
N ASP A 446 -41.35 -34.13 -8.03
CA ASP A 446 -40.45 -33.56 -9.05
C ASP A 446 -40.71 -32.07 -9.36
N VAL A 447 -39.64 -31.28 -9.37
CA VAL A 447 -39.61 -29.88 -9.86
C VAL A 447 -38.48 -29.73 -10.87
N ALA A 448 -38.77 -29.14 -12.03
CA ALA A 448 -37.87 -29.13 -13.17
C ALA A 448 -36.78 -28.06 -13.08
N SER A 449 -35.56 -28.43 -13.48
CA SER A 449 -34.42 -27.52 -13.62
C SER A 449 -34.47 -26.72 -14.91
N VAL A 450 -34.25 -25.40 -14.85
CA VAL A 450 -33.81 -24.59 -16.00
C VAL A 450 -32.68 -23.68 -15.55
N ALA A 451 -31.53 -23.83 -16.21
CA ALA A 451 -30.42 -22.89 -16.17
C ALA A 451 -30.00 -22.62 -17.61
N THR A 452 -29.72 -21.35 -17.95
CA THR A 452 -29.20 -20.97 -19.27
C THR A 452 -28.32 -19.73 -19.18
N ASN A 453 -27.01 -19.92 -19.29
CA ASN A 453 -26.21 -19.05 -20.15
C ASN A 453 -26.40 -19.60 -21.57
N ASP A 454 -27.42 -19.09 -22.28
CA ASP A 454 -27.52 -19.04 -23.76
C ASP A 454 -28.92 -18.54 -24.18
N ASN A 455 -28.97 -17.58 -25.12
CA ASN A 455 -30.17 -17.12 -25.84
C ASN A 455 -31.40 -16.68 -25.00
N ALA A 456 -31.21 -15.74 -24.07
CA ALA A 456 -32.33 -15.01 -23.47
C ALA A 456 -32.85 -13.90 -24.41
N ASN A 457 -34.15 -13.93 -24.75
CA ASN A 457 -34.82 -12.79 -25.40
C ASN A 457 -35.08 -11.69 -24.37
N GLU A 458 -34.48 -10.51 -24.53
CA GLU A 458 -34.74 -9.33 -23.67
C GLU A 458 -36.23 -8.96 -23.61
N SER A 459 -36.98 -9.23 -24.67
CA SER A 459 -38.38 -8.81 -24.87
C SER A 459 -39.44 -9.54 -24.02
N GLN A 460 -39.04 -10.44 -23.10
CA GLN A 460 -39.98 -11.20 -22.26
C GLN A 460 -39.82 -10.99 -20.75
N ILE A 461 -38.62 -10.65 -20.25
CA ILE A 461 -38.36 -10.55 -18.80
C ILE A 461 -38.91 -9.23 -18.25
N ARG A 462 -39.42 -9.27 -17.02
CA ARG A 462 -40.02 -8.12 -16.33
C ARG A 462 -39.33 -7.85 -14.99
N GLY A 463 -39.60 -6.67 -14.42
CA GLY A 463 -38.89 -6.13 -13.26
C GLY A 463 -38.93 -6.99 -12.00
N LEU A 464 -38.14 -6.58 -11.00
CA LEU A 464 -38.01 -7.28 -9.72
C LEU A 464 -39.36 -7.40 -8.99
N LYS A 465 -39.70 -8.61 -8.54
CA LYS A 465 -40.96 -8.89 -7.86
C LYS A 465 -41.02 -8.20 -6.49
N PRO A 466 -42.04 -7.36 -6.20
CA PRO A 466 -42.20 -6.74 -4.88
C PRO A 466 -42.76 -7.71 -3.84
N LYS A 467 -42.55 -7.40 -2.55
CA LYS A 467 -42.97 -8.22 -1.41
C LYS A 467 -43.91 -7.44 -0.48
N GLY A 468 -45.21 -7.76 -0.53
CA GLY A 468 -46.24 -7.09 0.28
C GLY A 468 -46.27 -7.54 1.76
N ASN A 469 -46.92 -6.82 2.67
CA ASN A 469 -47.65 -5.56 2.49
C ASN A 469 -47.83 -4.83 3.84
N VAL A 470 -47.79 -3.48 3.84
CA VAL A 470 -48.43 -2.64 4.86
C VAL A 470 -49.11 -1.48 4.14
N THR A 471 -50.36 -1.20 4.48
CA THR A 471 -51.27 -0.37 3.68
C THR A 471 -51.49 1.03 4.24
N TYR A 472 -51.76 1.98 3.35
CA TYR A 472 -52.81 2.97 3.58
C TYR A 472 -53.55 3.25 2.26
N GLN A 473 -54.87 3.41 2.33
CA GLN A 473 -55.75 3.51 1.16
C GLN A 473 -56.22 4.95 0.91
N SER A 474 -56.32 5.33 -0.37
CA SER A 474 -57.54 5.99 -0.88
C SER A 474 -57.63 5.84 -2.39
N SER A 475 -58.71 5.23 -2.88
CA SER A 475 -58.97 4.99 -4.31
C SER A 475 -59.83 6.07 -4.96
N LYS A 476 -59.66 6.30 -6.27
CA LYS A 476 -60.82 6.38 -7.19
C LYS A 476 -60.43 6.02 -8.63
N ARG A 477 -61.37 5.38 -9.32
CA ARG A 477 -61.35 4.96 -10.74
C ARG A 477 -62.22 5.95 -11.55
N PRO A 478 -62.13 5.96 -12.89
CA PRO A 478 -63.00 5.07 -13.71
C PRO A 478 -62.20 4.39 -14.86
N GLU A 479 -62.58 3.22 -15.38
CA GLU A 479 -63.40 2.97 -16.60
C GLU A 479 -62.79 3.51 -17.93
N ASN A 480 -62.92 2.86 -19.10
CA ASN A 480 -63.63 1.62 -19.48
C ASN A 480 -63.09 1.00 -20.80
N ALA A 481 -63.75 -0.07 -21.28
CA ALA A 481 -63.90 -0.49 -22.68
C ALA A 481 -62.83 -1.38 -23.40
N LEU A 482 -63.37 -2.46 -24.00
CA LEU A 482 -62.94 -3.32 -25.14
C LEU A 482 -61.49 -3.88 -25.14
N GLU A 483 -61.22 -5.19 -25.19
CA GLU A 483 -61.76 -6.31 -25.99
C GLU A 483 -61.26 -6.45 -27.44
N HIS A 484 -61.10 -7.72 -27.82
CA HIS A 484 -60.81 -8.31 -29.14
C HIS A 484 -59.39 -8.15 -29.75
N ALA A 485 -58.81 -9.16 -30.44
CA ALA A 485 -58.88 -10.63 -30.38
C ALA A 485 -58.00 -11.27 -31.50
N ILE A 486 -57.73 -12.60 -31.41
CA ILE A 486 -57.66 -13.54 -32.58
C ILE A 486 -56.38 -13.42 -33.49
N ARG A 487 -55.70 -14.46 -34.05
CA ARG A 487 -55.98 -15.91 -34.25
C ARG A 487 -54.74 -16.78 -34.63
N LYS A 488 -54.69 -18.04 -34.13
CA LYS A 488 -54.37 -19.34 -34.82
C LYS A 488 -53.05 -19.63 -35.60
N LYS A 489 -52.49 -20.83 -35.26
CA LYS A 489 -51.88 -21.90 -36.10
C LYS A 489 -50.42 -21.67 -36.60
N ARG A 490 -49.60 -22.70 -36.96
CA ARG A 490 -49.86 -24.11 -37.38
C ARG A 490 -48.64 -25.07 -37.15
N LYS A 491 -48.87 -26.37 -36.91
CA LYS A 491 -47.92 -27.53 -37.12
C LYS A 491 -48.03 -28.05 -38.58
N PRO A 492 -47.27 -29.05 -39.13
CA PRO A 492 -46.37 -30.09 -38.57
C PRO A 492 -44.97 -30.13 -39.28
N LYS A 493 -44.11 -31.18 -39.36
CA LYS A 493 -44.11 -32.63 -38.98
C LYS A 493 -42.69 -33.14 -38.58
N ALA A 494 -42.25 -34.34 -39.02
CA ALA A 494 -41.00 -35.03 -38.65
C ALA A 494 -40.62 -36.17 -39.64
N THR A 495 -39.37 -36.69 -39.62
CA THR A 495 -38.98 -38.06 -40.05
C THR A 495 -37.59 -38.53 -39.58
N LYS A 496 -37.52 -39.73 -38.97
CA LYS A 496 -36.59 -40.91 -39.14
C LYS A 496 -35.05 -40.74 -39.35
N SER A 497 -34.13 -41.69 -38.97
CA SER A 497 -34.24 -43.01 -38.26
C SER A 497 -32.87 -43.71 -37.98
N GLY A 498 -32.77 -44.51 -36.90
CA GLY A 498 -31.88 -45.69 -36.72
C GLY A 498 -30.43 -45.46 -36.23
N LEU A 499 -29.67 -46.46 -35.72
CA LEU A 499 -29.98 -47.80 -35.16
C LEU A 499 -28.73 -48.40 -34.40
N GLU A 500 -28.94 -49.47 -33.63
CA GLU A 500 -27.96 -50.49 -33.11
C GLU A 500 -26.92 -50.20 -31.98
N GLN A 501 -27.15 -50.84 -30.81
CA GLN A 501 -26.37 -51.90 -30.11
C GLN A 501 -24.82 -51.82 -29.93
N ALA A 502 -24.15 -52.58 -29.03
CA ALA A 502 -24.41 -53.10 -27.65
C ALA A 502 -23.19 -53.98 -27.19
N SER A 503 -22.85 -54.04 -25.89
CA SER A 503 -22.16 -55.17 -25.19
C SER A 503 -21.71 -54.78 -23.76
N THR A 504 -21.07 -55.69 -22.99
CA THR A 504 -21.16 -55.75 -21.51
C THR A 504 -20.02 -56.54 -20.82
N ARG A 505 -19.91 -56.40 -19.46
CA ARG A 505 -19.56 -57.41 -18.41
C ARG A 505 -18.21 -57.37 -17.62
N GLU A 506 -18.40 -57.45 -16.29
CA GLU A 506 -17.77 -58.32 -15.25
C GLU A 506 -16.29 -58.17 -14.77
N GLU A 507 -16.15 -57.50 -13.61
CA GLU A 507 -15.75 -58.02 -12.27
C GLU A 507 -14.51 -58.94 -12.00
N SER A 508 -13.91 -58.69 -10.81
CA SER A 508 -13.35 -59.63 -9.79
C SER A 508 -11.82 -59.84 -9.59
N GLU A 509 -11.37 -59.36 -8.43
CA GLU A 509 -10.54 -59.96 -7.34
C GLU A 509 -9.14 -60.61 -7.50
N TRP A 510 -8.20 -60.06 -6.71
CA TRP A 510 -7.13 -60.66 -5.86
C TRP A 510 -6.45 -62.01 -6.17
N THR A 511 -5.11 -62.02 -6.15
CA THR A 511 -4.30 -62.79 -5.14
C THR A 511 -2.83 -62.34 -5.10
N THR A 512 -2.04 -62.81 -4.12
CA THR A 512 -0.69 -62.28 -3.79
C THR A 512 0.34 -63.38 -3.49
N THR A 513 1.57 -63.24 -4.00
CA THR A 513 2.77 -63.96 -3.52
C THR A 513 4.00 -63.12 -3.91
N LEU A 514 4.70 -62.42 -3.02
CA LEU A 514 5.68 -62.88 -2.00
C LEU A 514 6.93 -63.57 -2.57
N ILE A 515 8.09 -62.93 -2.36
CA ILE A 515 9.33 -63.48 -1.77
C ILE A 515 10.21 -62.27 -1.39
N ASN A 516 10.27 -61.94 -0.09
CA ASN A 516 11.44 -62.07 0.79
C ASN A 516 12.87 -61.96 0.16
N ASP A 517 13.90 -61.40 0.82
CA ASP A 517 14.23 -61.40 2.26
C ASP A 517 15.07 -60.19 2.73
N GLU A 518 15.06 -59.97 4.06
CA GLU A 518 16.14 -59.58 5.01
C GLU A 518 17.30 -58.62 4.65
N TYR A 519 17.95 -57.90 5.61
CA TYR A 519 17.52 -57.18 6.83
C TYR A 519 18.75 -56.38 7.36
N TRP A 520 18.52 -55.38 8.22
CA TRP A 520 19.43 -54.84 9.26
C TRP A 520 20.73 -54.06 8.92
N ASN A 521 20.71 -52.79 9.37
CA ASN A 521 21.61 -52.17 10.36
C ASN A 521 22.83 -51.26 10.01
N LEU A 522 22.70 -50.04 10.57
CA LEU A 522 23.64 -49.29 11.41
C LEU A 522 24.81 -48.46 10.82
N THR A 523 24.75 -47.18 11.20
CA THR A 523 25.83 -46.23 11.53
C THR A 523 26.79 -45.73 10.45
N TYR A 524 26.85 -44.40 10.35
CA TYR A 524 27.90 -43.61 9.72
C TYR A 524 28.76 -42.95 10.80
N THR A 525 30.08 -42.85 10.59
CA THR A 525 30.89 -41.71 11.06
C THR A 525 32.16 -41.59 10.20
N ALA A 526 32.69 -40.36 10.07
CA ALA A 526 33.57 -39.95 8.97
C ALA A 526 35.05 -40.40 9.09
N LEU A 527 35.76 -40.39 7.96
CA LEU A 527 37.18 -40.00 7.83
C LEU A 527 37.55 -39.76 6.34
N ASP A 528 38.53 -38.88 6.12
CA ASP A 528 39.07 -38.40 4.82
C ASP A 528 40.61 -38.61 4.79
N PRO A 529 41.36 -38.46 3.67
CA PRO A 529 40.97 -38.47 2.25
C PRO A 529 41.85 -39.51 1.44
N PRO A 530 42.56 -39.24 0.30
CA PRO A 530 42.24 -39.99 -0.93
C PRO A 530 43.41 -40.71 -1.65
N ILE A 531 43.15 -41.85 -2.30
CA ILE A 531 44.04 -42.45 -3.32
C ILE A 531 43.28 -42.81 -4.61
N LYS A 532 43.93 -42.56 -5.75
CA LYS A 532 43.39 -42.64 -7.12
C LYS A 532 43.31 -44.08 -7.64
N CYS A 533 42.23 -44.45 -8.32
CA CYS A 533 42.34 -45.15 -9.61
C CYS A 533 41.12 -44.91 -10.52
N LYS A 534 41.26 -45.24 -11.82
CA LYS A 534 40.29 -44.96 -12.89
C LYS A 534 39.39 -46.17 -13.15
N GLN A 535 38.07 -46.02 -13.00
CA GLN A 535 37.09 -46.72 -13.87
C GLN A 535 35.93 -45.77 -14.21
N ARG A 536 35.44 -45.85 -15.45
CA ARG A 536 34.35 -45.00 -15.95
C ARG A 536 33.01 -45.61 -15.57
N ASN A 537 32.34 -45.07 -14.56
CA ASN A 537 30.98 -45.46 -14.19
C ASN A 537 29.95 -44.53 -14.89
N PRO A 538 29.00 -45.04 -15.71
CA PRO A 538 28.01 -44.22 -16.40
C PRO A 538 27.13 -43.36 -15.47
N ILE A 539 26.92 -43.81 -14.22
CA ILE A 539 26.01 -43.18 -13.25
C ILE A 539 26.44 -41.74 -12.91
N LEU A 540 27.74 -41.42 -12.96
CA LEU A 540 28.26 -40.07 -12.68
C LEU A 540 27.84 -39.02 -13.73
N LYS A 541 27.53 -39.42 -14.97
CA LYS A 541 26.90 -38.50 -15.94
C LYS A 541 25.46 -38.16 -15.53
N LEU A 542 24.74 -39.13 -14.97
CA LEU A 542 23.36 -38.93 -14.54
C LEU A 542 23.27 -38.02 -13.30
N ALA A 543 24.21 -38.17 -12.35
CA ALA A 543 24.29 -37.31 -11.17
C ALA A 543 24.49 -35.81 -11.53
N HIS A 544 25.40 -35.50 -12.47
CA HIS A 544 25.57 -34.12 -12.94
C HIS A 544 24.34 -33.58 -13.67
N SER A 545 23.61 -34.39 -14.45
CA SER A 545 22.35 -33.94 -15.06
C SER A 545 21.21 -33.77 -14.04
N VAL A 546 21.20 -34.54 -12.94
CA VAL A 546 20.15 -34.48 -11.92
C VAL A 546 20.33 -33.28 -10.97
N LEU A 547 21.56 -32.88 -10.62
CA LEU A 547 21.75 -31.61 -9.91
C LEU A 547 21.46 -30.39 -10.80
N ALA A 548 21.79 -30.45 -12.10
CA ALA A 548 21.48 -29.37 -13.04
C ALA A 548 19.97 -29.18 -13.31
N LEU A 549 19.13 -30.15 -12.93
CA LEU A 549 17.68 -30.14 -13.18
C LEU A 549 16.86 -29.32 -12.17
N GLN A 550 17.45 -28.85 -11.07
CA GLN A 550 16.72 -28.15 -10.00
C GLN A 550 16.74 -26.61 -10.12
N ILE A 551 17.29 -26.08 -11.21
CA ILE A 551 17.63 -24.66 -11.42
C ILE A 551 16.54 -23.91 -12.25
N VAL A 552 15.49 -24.61 -12.67
CA VAL A 552 14.63 -24.23 -13.82
C VAL A 552 13.23 -23.71 -13.40
N GLU A 553 12.90 -23.65 -12.11
CA GLU A 553 11.49 -23.54 -11.64
C GLU A 553 10.81 -22.15 -11.73
N VAL A 554 11.51 -21.04 -12.05
CA VAL A 554 10.86 -19.70 -12.11
C VAL A 554 10.24 -19.43 -13.48
N PHE A 555 11.01 -19.25 -14.56
CA PHE A 555 10.43 -18.97 -15.88
C PHE A 555 9.58 -20.12 -16.44
N SER A 556 9.94 -21.37 -16.15
CA SER A 556 9.19 -22.56 -16.57
C SER A 556 7.73 -22.49 -16.14
N ARG A 557 7.41 -21.81 -15.02
CA ARG A 557 6.04 -21.58 -14.56
C ARG A 557 5.15 -20.90 -15.60
N ILE A 558 5.71 -20.13 -16.54
CA ILE A 558 4.99 -19.50 -17.66
C ILE A 558 5.35 -20.07 -19.04
N THR A 559 6.45 -20.80 -19.21
CA THR A 559 6.86 -21.36 -20.50
C THR A 559 6.54 -22.84 -20.73
N GLU A 560 6.44 -23.68 -19.69
CA GLU A 560 6.25 -25.12 -19.86
C GLU A 560 4.78 -25.62 -19.76
N PRO A 561 3.95 -25.22 -18.79
CA PRO A 561 2.63 -25.81 -18.62
C PRO A 561 1.70 -25.50 -19.79
N LYS A 562 0.98 -26.51 -20.31
CA LYS A 562 -0.05 -26.32 -21.36
C LYS A 562 -1.19 -25.39 -20.91
N SER A 563 -1.40 -25.24 -19.60
CA SER A 563 -2.31 -24.25 -19.00
C SER A 563 -1.78 -22.80 -19.03
N GLN A 564 -0.61 -22.56 -19.65
CA GLN A 564 0.00 -21.24 -19.83
C GLN A 564 0.12 -20.87 -21.33
N GLY A 565 -0.71 -21.46 -22.19
CA GLY A 565 -0.79 -21.12 -23.62
C GLY A 565 -0.97 -19.62 -23.90
N GLY A 566 -1.65 -18.88 -23.02
CA GLY A 566 -1.73 -17.41 -23.11
C GLY A 566 -0.37 -16.72 -22.87
N SER A 567 0.36 -17.14 -21.84
CA SER A 567 1.71 -16.65 -21.53
C SER A 567 2.70 -16.99 -22.66
N GLN A 568 2.67 -18.22 -23.15
CA GLN A 568 3.44 -18.70 -24.31
C GLN A 568 3.12 -17.86 -25.56
N ALA A 569 1.83 -17.61 -25.86
CA ALA A 569 1.41 -16.79 -27.00
C ALA A 569 1.95 -15.35 -26.95
N VAL A 570 1.99 -14.73 -25.77
CA VAL A 570 2.61 -13.40 -25.59
C VAL A 570 4.12 -13.46 -25.79
N LEU A 571 4.80 -14.51 -25.32
CA LEU A 571 6.24 -14.70 -25.51
C LEU A 571 6.62 -14.92 -26.99
N TYR A 572 5.85 -15.72 -27.74
CA TYR A 572 5.97 -15.79 -29.20
C TYR A 572 5.71 -14.41 -29.85
N GLY A 573 4.72 -13.67 -29.36
CA GLY A 573 4.37 -12.32 -29.86
C GLY A 573 5.48 -11.27 -29.71
N VAL A 574 6.36 -11.41 -28.71
CA VAL A 574 7.57 -10.57 -28.56
C VAL A 574 8.82 -11.16 -29.22
N GLY A 575 8.68 -12.27 -29.96
CA GLY A 575 9.69 -12.80 -30.89
C GLY A 575 10.49 -14.01 -30.41
N LEU A 576 10.09 -14.70 -29.33
CA LEU A 576 10.75 -15.94 -28.90
C LEU A 576 10.35 -17.14 -29.78
N SER A 577 11.26 -18.11 -29.91
CA SER A 577 11.01 -19.42 -30.51
C SER A 577 10.75 -20.52 -29.47
N ASP A 578 10.33 -21.70 -29.91
CA ASP A 578 10.20 -22.91 -29.08
C ASP A 578 11.49 -23.27 -28.31
N ASP A 579 12.66 -22.91 -28.85
CA ASP A 579 13.95 -23.14 -28.19
C ASP A 579 14.33 -22.01 -27.22
N ASP A 580 13.75 -20.82 -27.35
CA ASP A 580 13.91 -19.72 -26.39
C ASP A 580 13.02 -19.90 -25.15
N LEU A 581 11.84 -20.51 -25.31
CA LEU A 581 10.96 -20.90 -24.20
C LEU A 581 11.58 -21.93 -23.22
N LYS A 582 12.77 -22.47 -23.55
CA LYS A 582 13.56 -23.42 -22.74
C LYS A 582 14.77 -22.77 -22.05
N LYS A 583 14.99 -21.45 -22.25
CA LYS A 583 16.17 -20.71 -21.75
C LYS A 583 15.78 -19.80 -20.58
N PRO A 584 16.67 -19.61 -19.58
CA PRO A 584 16.45 -18.66 -18.50
C PRO A 584 16.12 -17.25 -19.03
N GLN A 585 15.16 -16.59 -18.40
CA GLN A 585 14.69 -15.25 -18.74
C GLN A 585 15.27 -14.23 -17.77
N ILE A 586 16.09 -13.32 -18.29
CA ILE A 586 16.81 -12.32 -17.51
C ILE A 586 16.10 -10.97 -17.60
N GLY A 587 15.71 -10.44 -16.45
CA GLY A 587 15.28 -9.05 -16.33
C GLY A 587 16.48 -8.11 -16.40
N ILE A 588 16.56 -7.28 -17.43
CA ILE A 588 17.61 -6.27 -17.56
C ILE A 588 16.99 -4.93 -17.17
N SER A 589 17.14 -4.55 -15.90
CA SER A 589 16.43 -3.42 -15.28
C SER A 589 17.27 -2.13 -15.31
N SER A 590 17.18 -1.37 -16.39
CA SER A 590 17.88 -0.08 -16.50
C SER A 590 17.14 1.05 -15.78
N VAL A 591 17.89 2.09 -15.41
CA VAL A 591 17.33 3.34 -14.83
C VAL A 591 17.58 4.52 -15.80
N TRP A 592 17.37 4.30 -17.10
CA TRP A 592 17.63 5.28 -18.15
C TRP A 592 16.53 6.36 -18.20
N TYR A 593 16.96 7.60 -18.41
CA TYR A 593 16.14 8.71 -18.90
C TYR A 593 17.07 9.83 -19.39
N GLU A 594 16.61 10.63 -20.35
CA GLU A 594 17.44 11.61 -21.07
C GLU A 594 17.82 12.82 -20.21
N GLY A 595 16.92 13.26 -19.31
CA GLY A 595 17.05 14.48 -18.53
C GLY A 595 18.07 14.48 -17.38
N ASN A 596 19.09 13.61 -17.41
CA ASN A 596 20.17 13.60 -16.44
C ASN A 596 21.45 12.97 -17.01
N THR A 597 22.61 13.62 -16.82
CA THR A 597 23.92 13.09 -17.26
C THR A 597 24.23 11.73 -16.67
N CYS A 598 23.79 11.47 -15.43
CA CYS A 598 24.01 10.19 -14.75
C CYS A 598 23.22 9.01 -15.34
N ASN A 599 22.21 9.28 -16.19
CA ASN A 599 21.25 8.27 -16.66
C ASN A 599 21.10 8.20 -18.17
N MET A 600 21.46 9.24 -18.93
CA MET A 600 21.18 9.34 -20.37
C MET A 600 21.85 8.26 -21.24
N HIS A 601 22.98 7.70 -20.80
CA HIS A 601 23.73 6.66 -21.51
C HIS A 601 23.28 5.23 -21.19
N LEU A 602 22.50 5.02 -20.12
CA LEU A 602 22.19 3.69 -19.59
C LEU A 602 21.37 2.82 -20.57
N LEU A 603 20.69 3.41 -21.56
CA LEU A 603 20.00 2.67 -22.63
C LEU A 603 20.99 1.89 -23.52
N LYS A 604 22.17 2.47 -23.78
CA LYS A 604 23.26 1.85 -24.54
C LYS A 604 23.91 0.72 -23.73
N LEU A 605 24.10 0.94 -22.44
CA LEU A 605 24.58 -0.10 -21.51
C LEU A 605 23.58 -1.28 -21.45
N ALA A 606 22.28 -1.00 -21.42
CA ALA A 606 21.23 -2.02 -21.40
C ALA A 606 21.19 -2.89 -22.67
N GLU A 607 21.52 -2.36 -23.85
CA GLU A 607 21.65 -3.20 -25.05
C GLU A 607 22.94 -4.03 -25.01
N ALA A 608 24.06 -3.48 -24.53
CA ALA A 608 25.30 -4.27 -24.33
C ALA A 608 25.13 -5.40 -23.30
N VAL A 609 24.32 -5.20 -22.24
CA VAL A 609 23.93 -6.29 -21.33
C VAL A 609 23.06 -7.32 -22.06
N LYS A 610 22.11 -6.91 -22.90
CA LYS A 610 21.27 -7.82 -23.67
C LYS A 610 22.05 -8.62 -24.71
N GLU A 611 23.03 -8.01 -25.38
CA GLU A 611 24.02 -8.69 -26.23
C GLU A 611 24.67 -9.85 -25.43
N GLY A 612 25.31 -9.54 -24.31
CA GLY A 612 26.00 -10.54 -23.47
C GLY A 612 25.11 -11.62 -22.87
N VAL A 613 23.87 -11.30 -22.49
CA VAL A 613 22.86 -12.29 -22.04
C VAL A 613 22.46 -13.23 -23.18
N THR A 614 22.33 -12.72 -24.40
CA THR A 614 21.99 -13.51 -25.58
C THR A 614 23.16 -14.40 -26.02
N GLU A 615 24.39 -13.87 -25.99
CA GLU A 615 25.63 -14.62 -26.23
C GLU A 615 25.86 -15.74 -25.20
N ALA A 616 25.44 -15.53 -23.95
CA ALA A 616 25.44 -16.55 -22.90
C ALA A 616 24.35 -17.64 -23.11
N GLY A 617 23.47 -17.51 -24.10
CA GLY A 617 22.42 -18.50 -24.39
C GLY A 617 21.17 -18.36 -23.51
N MET A 618 20.93 -17.17 -22.96
CA MET A 618 19.73 -16.82 -22.17
C MET A 618 18.86 -15.79 -22.93
N VAL A 619 17.65 -15.53 -22.46
CA VAL A 619 16.76 -14.50 -23.04
C VAL A 619 16.87 -13.19 -22.25
N GLY A 620 17.31 -12.11 -22.88
CA GLY A 620 17.42 -10.79 -22.24
C GLY A 620 16.20 -9.90 -22.46
N PHE A 621 15.34 -9.77 -21.44
CA PHE A 621 14.20 -8.85 -21.45
C PHE A 621 14.55 -7.53 -20.76
N ARG A 622 14.80 -6.50 -21.56
CA ARG A 622 15.03 -5.12 -21.09
C ARG A 622 13.74 -4.48 -20.60
N PHE A 623 13.74 -3.99 -19.37
CA PHE A 623 12.73 -3.08 -18.83
C PHE A 623 13.39 -1.90 -18.12
N ASN A 624 12.64 -0.82 -17.90
CA ASN A 624 13.21 0.42 -17.39
C ASN A 624 12.36 0.98 -16.25
N THR A 625 13.01 1.40 -15.16
CA THR A 625 12.37 2.06 -14.01
C THR A 625 12.72 3.54 -13.95
N ILE A 626 12.00 4.29 -13.13
CA ILE A 626 12.17 5.74 -12.95
C ILE A 626 13.48 6.08 -12.24
N GLY A 627 13.96 7.30 -12.43
CA GLY A 627 14.99 7.92 -11.61
C GLY A 627 14.75 9.42 -11.46
N VAL A 628 15.48 10.06 -10.54
CA VAL A 628 15.46 11.51 -10.34
C VAL A 628 16.89 12.03 -10.23
N SER A 629 17.13 13.25 -10.72
CA SER A 629 18.44 13.89 -10.60
C SER A 629 18.49 14.71 -9.32
N ASP A 630 19.28 14.24 -8.35
CA ASP A 630 19.53 14.99 -7.13
C ASP A 630 20.25 16.31 -7.43
N ALA A 631 21.11 16.36 -8.45
CA ALA A 631 21.80 17.57 -8.89
C ALA A 631 20.84 18.64 -9.45
N ILE A 632 19.85 18.26 -10.26
CA ILE A 632 18.87 19.21 -10.83
C ILE A 632 17.80 19.61 -9.79
N SER A 633 17.47 18.74 -8.84
CA SER A 633 16.44 19.01 -7.83
C SER A 633 16.94 19.72 -6.57
N MET A 634 18.26 19.79 -6.38
CA MET A 634 18.94 20.50 -5.28
C MET A 634 18.44 21.95 -5.12
N GLY A 635 18.23 22.40 -3.87
CA GLY A 635 17.74 23.76 -3.58
C GLY A 635 16.30 24.02 -4.04
N THR A 636 15.51 22.97 -4.31
CA THR A 636 14.10 23.09 -4.69
C THR A 636 13.22 22.09 -3.95
N ARG A 637 11.90 22.35 -3.90
CA ARG A 637 10.89 21.38 -3.45
C ARG A 637 10.84 20.08 -4.28
N GLY A 638 11.57 19.99 -5.40
CA GLY A 638 11.81 18.74 -6.12
C GLY A 638 12.64 17.73 -5.32
N MET A 639 13.56 18.20 -4.47
CA MET A 639 14.42 17.36 -3.62
C MET A 639 13.61 16.51 -2.62
N CYS A 640 12.37 16.89 -2.28
CA CYS A 640 11.43 16.06 -1.53
C CYS A 640 11.11 14.71 -2.20
N TYR A 641 11.32 14.59 -3.52
CA TYR A 641 11.12 13.35 -4.28
C TYR A 641 12.41 12.53 -4.43
N SER A 642 13.55 12.97 -3.87
CA SER A 642 14.85 12.29 -3.92
C SER A 642 14.81 10.93 -3.22
N LEU A 643 14.82 10.89 -1.88
CA LEU A 643 15.07 9.66 -1.13
C LEU A 643 14.04 8.57 -1.45
N GLN A 644 12.76 8.93 -1.48
CA GLN A 644 11.63 8.03 -1.81
C GLN A 644 11.72 7.38 -3.20
N SER A 645 12.58 7.90 -4.11
CA SER A 645 12.81 7.26 -5.41
C SER A 645 13.56 5.94 -5.27
N ARG A 646 14.38 5.75 -4.22
CA ARG A 646 15.01 4.47 -3.86
C ARG A 646 13.94 3.39 -3.70
N ASP A 647 12.93 3.68 -2.89
CA ASP A 647 11.88 2.73 -2.53
C ASP A 647 10.95 2.46 -3.71
N LEU A 648 10.61 3.51 -4.47
CA LEU A 648 9.85 3.36 -5.71
C LEU A 648 10.60 2.55 -6.79
N ILE A 649 11.93 2.67 -6.87
CA ILE A 649 12.78 1.84 -7.74
C ILE A 649 12.76 0.39 -7.27
N ALA A 650 12.89 0.14 -5.97
CA ALA A 650 12.85 -1.19 -5.39
C ALA A 650 11.51 -1.89 -5.68
N ASP A 651 10.39 -1.24 -5.32
CA ASP A 651 9.03 -1.70 -5.58
C ASP A 651 8.79 -1.98 -7.08
N SER A 652 9.33 -1.15 -7.97
CA SER A 652 9.13 -1.30 -9.43
C SER A 652 9.87 -2.51 -10.01
N ILE A 653 11.11 -2.76 -9.58
CA ILE A 653 11.90 -3.91 -10.03
C ILE A 653 11.33 -5.20 -9.44
N GLU A 654 10.98 -5.18 -8.16
CA GLU A 654 10.30 -6.29 -7.48
C GLU A 654 8.98 -6.67 -8.18
N THR A 655 8.17 -5.67 -8.56
CA THR A 655 6.91 -5.88 -9.29
C THR A 655 7.15 -6.58 -10.63
N VAL A 656 8.05 -6.06 -11.48
CA VAL A 656 8.28 -6.63 -12.82
C VAL A 656 8.90 -8.03 -12.74
N MET A 657 9.93 -8.22 -11.91
CA MET A 657 10.55 -9.53 -11.71
C MET A 657 9.56 -10.57 -11.20
N SER A 658 8.67 -10.20 -10.27
CA SER A 658 7.66 -11.11 -9.73
C SER A 658 6.56 -11.43 -10.75
N ALA A 659 6.02 -10.43 -11.43
CA ALA A 659 4.92 -10.61 -12.39
C ALA A 659 5.36 -11.36 -13.66
N GLN A 660 6.58 -11.11 -14.15
CA GLN A 660 7.08 -11.69 -15.39
C GLN A 660 7.88 -13.00 -15.21
N TRP A 661 8.02 -13.50 -13.98
CA TRP A 661 8.70 -14.77 -13.66
C TRP A 661 10.14 -14.90 -14.19
N TYR A 662 10.89 -13.79 -14.26
CA TYR A 662 12.30 -13.79 -14.69
C TYR A 662 13.22 -14.44 -13.64
N ASP A 663 14.12 -15.33 -14.06
CA ASP A 663 14.97 -16.15 -13.19
C ASP A 663 16.08 -15.35 -12.50
N GLY A 664 16.60 -14.32 -13.18
CA GLY A 664 17.70 -13.50 -12.69
C GLY A 664 17.64 -12.07 -13.21
N ASN A 665 18.41 -11.18 -12.58
CA ASN A 665 18.31 -9.74 -12.82
C ASN A 665 19.68 -9.06 -12.98
N ILE A 666 19.83 -8.26 -14.05
CA ILE A 666 20.97 -7.34 -14.21
C ILE A 666 20.43 -5.92 -14.13
N SER A 667 20.68 -5.25 -12.99
CA SER A 667 20.28 -3.86 -12.82
C SER A 667 21.37 -2.90 -13.26
N ILE A 668 20.96 -1.83 -13.94
CA ILE A 668 21.88 -0.81 -14.47
C ILE A 668 21.51 0.59 -13.92
N PRO A 669 21.84 0.86 -12.64
CA PRO A 669 21.66 2.17 -12.00
C PRO A 669 22.82 3.12 -12.29
N GLY A 670 22.55 4.44 -12.35
CA GLY A 670 23.59 5.46 -12.62
C GLY A 670 23.58 6.69 -11.71
N CYS A 671 22.49 6.98 -11.00
CA CYS A 671 22.41 8.12 -10.08
C CYS A 671 22.25 7.68 -8.61
N ASP A 672 22.65 8.56 -7.71
CA ASP A 672 22.66 8.47 -6.23
C ASP A 672 21.69 7.42 -5.63
N LYS A 673 20.38 7.66 -5.71
CA LYS A 673 19.33 6.83 -5.08
C LYS A 673 19.00 5.54 -5.87
N ASN A 674 19.53 5.37 -7.08
CA ASN A 674 19.23 4.23 -7.95
C ASN A 674 19.89 2.94 -7.44
N MET A 675 21.19 2.98 -7.13
CA MET A 675 21.97 1.83 -6.68
C MET A 675 21.33 1.12 -5.46
N PRO A 676 21.03 1.81 -4.33
CA PRO A 676 20.37 1.15 -3.21
C PRO A 676 18.97 0.62 -3.54
N GLY A 677 18.20 1.31 -4.39
CA GLY A 677 16.89 0.81 -4.83
C GLY A 677 16.99 -0.51 -5.60
N THR A 678 18.01 -0.65 -6.47
CA THR A 678 18.26 -1.91 -7.20
C THR A 678 18.69 -3.04 -6.28
N ILE A 679 19.59 -2.80 -5.31
CA ILE A 679 20.02 -3.84 -4.36
C ILE A 679 18.89 -4.24 -3.40
N MET A 680 18.04 -3.30 -2.97
CA MET A 680 16.86 -3.61 -2.15
C MET A 680 15.89 -4.57 -2.88
N ALA A 681 15.62 -4.34 -4.17
CA ALA A 681 14.82 -5.27 -4.96
C ALA A 681 15.48 -6.67 -5.07
N MET A 682 16.79 -6.73 -5.33
CA MET A 682 17.53 -7.99 -5.37
C MET A 682 17.43 -8.76 -4.05
N GLY A 683 17.57 -8.06 -2.91
CA GLY A 683 17.46 -8.66 -1.57
C GLY A 683 16.07 -9.21 -1.25
N ARG A 684 15.01 -8.45 -1.58
CA ARG A 684 13.60 -8.87 -1.41
C ARG A 684 13.26 -10.09 -2.29
N LEU A 685 13.66 -10.06 -3.57
CA LEU A 685 13.39 -11.12 -4.55
C LEU A 685 14.20 -12.39 -4.30
N ASN A 686 15.42 -12.24 -3.79
CA ASN A 686 16.45 -13.27 -3.62
C ASN A 686 16.64 -14.19 -4.84
N ARG A 687 16.72 -13.61 -6.04
CA ARG A 687 17.04 -14.30 -7.29
C ARG A 687 18.45 -13.94 -7.77
N PRO A 688 19.22 -14.83 -8.42
CA PRO A 688 20.57 -14.54 -8.91
C PRO A 688 20.61 -13.18 -9.64
N SER A 689 21.48 -12.28 -9.18
CA SER A 689 21.46 -10.88 -9.61
C SER A 689 22.83 -10.22 -9.62
N ILE A 690 23.03 -9.26 -10.52
CA ILE A 690 24.24 -8.43 -10.62
C ILE A 690 23.83 -6.95 -10.74
N MET A 691 24.52 -6.06 -10.01
CA MET A 691 24.46 -4.62 -10.29
C MET A 691 25.63 -4.19 -11.18
N VAL A 692 25.33 -3.57 -12.32
CA VAL A 692 26.30 -2.93 -13.22
C VAL A 692 26.18 -1.43 -13.05
N TYR A 693 27.12 -0.79 -12.34
CA TYR A 693 27.08 0.66 -12.14
C TYR A 693 27.29 1.40 -13.45
N GLY A 694 26.48 2.43 -13.72
CA GLY A 694 26.58 3.27 -14.91
C GLY A 694 27.92 4.01 -15.07
N GLY A 695 28.72 4.14 -14.01
CA GLY A 695 30.04 4.77 -14.04
C GLY A 695 30.04 6.27 -13.69
N THR A 696 31.20 6.77 -13.28
CA THR A 696 31.43 8.18 -12.95
C THR A 696 31.46 9.07 -14.21
N ILE A 697 31.03 10.33 -14.09
CA ILE A 697 31.34 11.38 -15.05
C ILE A 697 32.84 11.69 -15.00
N LYS A 698 33.39 12.16 -16.13
CA LYS A 698 34.72 12.75 -16.20
C LYS A 698 34.71 14.18 -15.66
N PRO A 699 35.78 14.66 -15.03
CA PRO A 699 35.87 16.05 -14.59
C PRO A 699 35.83 17.01 -15.79
N GLY A 700 35.19 18.16 -15.59
CA GLY A 700 35.18 19.25 -16.56
C GLY A 700 36.53 19.97 -16.62
N HIS A 701 36.95 20.41 -17.80
CA HIS A 701 38.23 21.10 -18.00
C HIS A 701 38.09 22.32 -18.90
N PHE A 702 38.44 23.50 -18.39
CA PHE A 702 38.41 24.76 -19.15
C PHE A 702 39.46 25.74 -18.63
N GLN A 703 40.23 26.35 -19.54
CA GLN A 703 41.32 27.30 -19.24
C GLN A 703 42.35 26.80 -18.18
N GLY A 704 42.59 25.49 -18.10
CA GLY A 704 43.50 24.88 -17.13
C GLY A 704 42.88 24.59 -15.75
N HIS A 705 41.67 25.07 -15.49
CA HIS A 705 40.91 24.75 -14.28
C HIS A 705 40.12 23.44 -14.46
N MET A 706 39.84 22.78 -13.34
CA MET A 706 39.02 21.57 -13.26
C MET A 706 37.70 21.88 -12.55
N TYR A 707 36.59 21.51 -13.16
CA TYR A 707 35.24 21.78 -12.68
C TYR A 707 34.43 20.50 -12.48
N ASP A 708 33.47 20.55 -11.55
CA ASP A 708 32.48 19.51 -11.31
C ASP A 708 31.16 20.12 -10.80
N ILE A 709 30.17 19.27 -10.49
CA ILE A 709 28.86 19.73 -10.02
C ILE A 709 28.91 20.55 -8.71
N ILE A 710 29.89 20.34 -7.81
CA ILE A 710 30.05 21.19 -6.63
C ILE A 710 30.61 22.57 -7.02
N SER A 711 31.46 22.64 -8.06
CA SER A 711 31.87 23.93 -8.64
C SER A 711 30.64 24.71 -9.12
N ALA A 712 29.73 24.05 -9.85
CA ALA A 712 28.47 24.64 -10.31
C ALA A 712 27.52 25.10 -9.18
N PHE A 713 27.63 24.54 -7.97
CA PHE A 713 26.87 24.99 -6.79
C PHE A 713 27.57 26.10 -5.98
N GLN A 714 28.90 26.02 -5.82
CA GLN A 714 29.68 26.99 -5.04
C GLN A 714 29.78 28.36 -5.75
N VAL A 715 29.87 28.34 -7.08
CA VAL A 715 30.03 29.54 -7.92
C VAL A 715 28.90 30.57 -7.77
N TYR A 716 27.71 30.17 -7.30
CA TYR A 716 26.65 31.13 -6.97
C TYR A 716 26.97 31.94 -5.69
N GLY A 717 27.52 31.31 -4.66
CA GLY A 717 27.97 32.00 -3.45
C GLY A 717 29.15 32.93 -3.72
N GLU A 718 30.10 32.48 -4.55
CA GLU A 718 31.23 33.30 -5.02
C GLU A 718 30.74 34.55 -5.77
N TYR A 719 29.79 34.39 -6.69
CA TYR A 719 29.15 35.51 -7.40
C TYR A 719 28.41 36.48 -6.46
N VAL A 720 27.59 35.97 -5.52
CA VAL A 720 26.85 36.79 -4.55
C VAL A 720 27.79 37.54 -3.59
N SER A 721 28.95 36.96 -3.26
CA SER A 721 29.99 37.65 -2.47
C SER A 721 30.76 38.73 -3.23
N GLY A 722 30.57 38.83 -4.56
CA GLY A 722 31.35 39.72 -5.43
C GLY A 722 32.76 39.22 -5.75
N SER A 723 33.08 37.95 -5.48
CA SER A 723 34.41 37.37 -5.70
C SER A 723 34.71 37.06 -7.18
N ILE A 724 33.67 36.94 -8.02
CA ILE A 724 33.74 36.63 -9.45
C ILE A 724 32.66 37.37 -10.24
N SER A 725 32.84 37.49 -11.55
CA SER A 725 31.86 38.03 -12.50
C SER A 725 30.77 37.01 -12.91
N ASP A 726 29.69 37.51 -13.52
CA ASP A 726 28.65 36.66 -14.11
C ASP A 726 29.16 35.84 -15.31
N GLU A 727 30.17 36.35 -16.04
CA GLU A 727 30.79 35.63 -17.15
C GLU A 727 31.60 34.42 -16.65
N GLU A 728 32.40 34.60 -15.60
CA GLU A 728 33.09 33.50 -14.92
C GLU A 728 32.09 32.48 -14.37
N ARG A 729 31.00 32.94 -13.73
CA ARG A 729 29.91 32.07 -13.25
C ARG A 729 29.32 31.23 -14.38
N VAL A 730 29.00 31.84 -15.52
CA VAL A 730 28.47 31.12 -16.71
C VAL A 730 29.50 30.17 -17.31
N ASN A 731 30.78 30.51 -17.29
CA ASN A 731 31.85 29.64 -17.77
C ASN A 731 32.06 28.41 -16.88
N VAL A 732 31.94 28.52 -15.55
CA VAL A 732 31.92 27.35 -14.66
C VAL A 732 30.73 26.45 -14.99
N LEU A 733 29.52 27.00 -15.09
CA LEU A 733 28.31 26.23 -15.37
C LEU A 733 28.39 25.46 -16.71
N ARG A 734 28.88 26.11 -17.77
CA ARG A 734 29.04 25.48 -19.11
C ARG A 734 30.02 24.32 -19.14
N ASN A 735 31.00 24.30 -18.24
CA ASN A 735 32.11 23.33 -18.28
C ASN A 735 32.09 22.31 -17.13
N SER A 736 31.15 22.41 -16.17
CA SER A 736 31.13 21.54 -14.97
C SER A 736 30.65 20.09 -15.22
N CYS A 737 29.89 19.85 -16.29
CA CYS A 737 29.31 18.55 -16.62
C CYS A 737 29.57 18.20 -18.10
N PRO A 738 30.74 17.65 -18.47
CA PRO A 738 31.17 17.53 -19.86
C PRO A 738 30.50 16.40 -20.66
N GLY A 739 29.85 15.44 -20.00
CA GLY A 739 29.36 14.21 -20.63
C GLY A 739 28.48 13.36 -19.72
N ALA A 740 28.42 12.05 -20.00
CA ALA A 740 27.64 11.09 -19.24
C ALA A 740 28.33 10.62 -17.95
N GLY A 741 27.54 10.18 -16.96
CA GLY A 741 27.98 9.55 -15.72
C GLY A 741 27.57 10.26 -14.43
N ALA A 742 27.80 9.61 -13.30
CA ALA A 742 27.46 10.11 -11.97
C ALA A 742 28.41 11.22 -11.48
N CYS A 743 27.98 12.01 -10.49
CA CYS A 743 28.77 13.11 -9.91
C CYS A 743 30.16 12.64 -9.43
N GLY A 744 31.24 13.22 -9.97
CA GLY A 744 32.57 12.57 -9.98
C GLY A 744 33.37 12.47 -8.67
N GLY A 745 32.98 13.17 -7.61
CA GLY A 745 33.57 13.02 -6.28
C GLY A 745 33.06 11.77 -5.55
N MET A 746 33.53 11.55 -4.32
CA MET A 746 33.03 10.53 -3.41
C MET A 746 31.71 10.96 -2.73
N TYR A 747 30.75 11.37 -3.57
CA TYR A 747 29.36 11.58 -3.20
C TYR A 747 28.64 10.23 -3.12
N THR A 748 27.34 10.20 -2.79
CA THR A 748 26.62 8.93 -2.54
C THR A 748 26.69 7.96 -3.72
N ALA A 749 26.66 8.44 -4.97
CA ALA A 749 26.68 7.57 -6.13
C ALA A 749 27.95 6.70 -6.18
N ASN A 750 29.13 7.33 -6.17
CA ASN A 750 30.42 6.64 -6.12
C ASN A 750 30.65 5.93 -4.77
N THR A 751 30.12 6.46 -3.66
CA THR A 751 30.16 5.79 -2.34
C THR A 751 29.43 4.44 -2.39
N MET A 752 28.17 4.44 -2.83
CA MET A 752 27.34 3.24 -2.91
C MET A 752 27.87 2.26 -3.95
N ALA A 753 28.32 2.73 -5.11
CA ALA A 753 28.94 1.86 -6.10
C ALA A 753 30.16 1.12 -5.50
N SER A 754 31.07 1.85 -4.84
CA SER A 754 32.26 1.26 -4.21
C SER A 754 31.90 0.30 -3.07
N ALA A 755 30.91 0.67 -2.26
CA ALA A 755 30.40 -0.15 -1.16
C ALA A 755 29.73 -1.45 -1.65
N ILE A 756 29.02 -1.41 -2.78
CA ILE A 756 28.31 -2.55 -3.38
C ILE A 756 29.29 -3.49 -4.11
N GLU A 757 30.36 -2.97 -4.71
CA GLU A 757 31.48 -3.79 -5.22
C GLU A 757 32.20 -4.51 -4.07
N ALA A 758 32.48 -3.81 -2.96
CA ALA A 758 33.06 -4.41 -1.76
C ALA A 758 32.14 -5.38 -1.00
N MET A 759 30.82 -5.22 -1.17
CA MET A 759 29.79 -6.17 -0.71
C MET A 759 29.73 -7.44 -1.60
N GLY A 760 30.38 -7.42 -2.77
CA GLY A 760 30.38 -8.53 -3.71
C GLY A 760 29.21 -8.58 -4.68
N MET A 761 28.38 -7.53 -4.77
CA MET A 761 27.16 -7.48 -5.60
C MET A 761 27.35 -6.82 -6.99
N SER A 762 28.57 -6.37 -7.29
CA SER A 762 29.01 -5.89 -8.60
C SER A 762 30.29 -6.60 -9.03
N LEU A 763 30.53 -6.65 -10.35
CA LEU A 763 31.80 -7.13 -10.88
C LEU A 763 32.96 -6.18 -10.46
N PRO A 764 34.19 -6.69 -10.27
CA PRO A 764 35.36 -5.86 -10.01
C PRO A 764 35.52 -4.76 -11.07
N TYR A 765 35.99 -3.58 -10.63
CA TYR A 765 36.05 -2.29 -11.35
C TYR A 765 34.74 -1.55 -11.57
N SER A 766 33.56 -2.20 -11.45
CA SER A 766 32.26 -1.60 -11.81
C SER A 766 32.07 -0.18 -11.25
N SER A 767 32.45 0.03 -9.99
CA SER A 767 32.32 1.30 -9.27
C SER A 767 33.27 2.41 -9.72
N SER A 768 34.39 2.06 -10.35
CA SER A 768 35.47 3.00 -10.72
C SER A 768 35.54 3.33 -12.20
N THR A 769 35.17 2.40 -13.08
CA THR A 769 35.21 2.60 -14.54
C THR A 769 34.30 3.77 -14.96
N PRO A 770 34.81 4.82 -15.62
CA PRO A 770 34.02 5.97 -16.07
C PRO A 770 32.90 5.58 -17.05
N ALA A 771 31.82 6.35 -17.05
CA ALA A 771 30.61 6.09 -17.84
C ALA A 771 30.84 6.09 -19.37
N GLU A 772 31.85 6.84 -19.83
CA GLU A 772 32.24 6.98 -21.24
C GLU A 772 33.46 6.14 -21.61
N ASP A 773 33.98 5.32 -20.68
CA ASP A 773 35.09 4.42 -20.96
C ASP A 773 34.61 3.16 -21.72
N PRO A 774 35.30 2.70 -22.78
CA PRO A 774 34.96 1.47 -23.49
C PRO A 774 34.80 0.25 -22.57
N LEU A 775 35.60 0.15 -21.50
CA LEU A 775 35.55 -0.97 -20.55
C LEU A 775 34.20 -1.09 -19.85
N LYS A 776 33.41 -0.01 -19.76
CA LYS A 776 32.05 -0.04 -19.21
C LYS A 776 31.07 -0.82 -20.10
N LEU A 777 31.26 -0.80 -21.42
CA LEU A 777 30.46 -1.59 -22.36
C LEU A 777 30.87 -3.07 -22.35
N ASP A 778 32.15 -3.34 -22.14
CA ASP A 778 32.66 -4.72 -22.07
C ASP A 778 32.26 -5.39 -20.74
N GLU A 779 32.25 -4.66 -19.63
CA GLU A 779 31.62 -5.08 -18.37
C GLU A 779 30.13 -5.45 -18.56
N CYS A 780 29.38 -4.62 -19.30
CA CYS A 780 27.96 -4.90 -19.59
C CYS A 780 27.78 -6.25 -20.31
N ARG A 781 28.60 -6.55 -21.33
CA ARG A 781 28.55 -7.85 -22.03
C ARG A 781 28.95 -9.00 -21.11
N LEU A 782 30.03 -8.83 -20.34
CA LEU A 782 30.51 -9.85 -19.40
C LEU A 782 29.48 -10.20 -18.31
N ALA A 783 28.65 -9.24 -17.88
CA ALA A 783 27.62 -9.46 -16.87
C ALA A 783 26.62 -10.57 -17.26
N GLY A 784 26.28 -10.72 -18.55
CA GLY A 784 25.42 -11.80 -19.03
C GLY A 784 26.03 -13.19 -18.82
N LYS A 785 27.34 -13.33 -19.04
CA LYS A 785 28.09 -14.57 -18.78
C LYS A 785 28.16 -14.87 -17.28
N TYR A 786 28.52 -13.87 -16.46
CA TYR A 786 28.61 -14.08 -15.01
C TYR A 786 27.24 -14.45 -14.41
N LEU A 787 26.14 -13.82 -14.83
CA LEU A 787 24.82 -14.17 -14.32
C LEU A 787 24.39 -15.60 -14.71
N LEU A 788 24.75 -16.08 -15.91
CA LEU A 788 24.54 -17.49 -16.27
C LEU A 788 25.26 -18.43 -15.27
N ASP A 789 26.49 -18.11 -14.89
CA ASP A 789 27.27 -18.92 -13.96
C ASP A 789 26.71 -18.82 -12.52
N LEU A 790 26.19 -17.66 -12.10
CA LEU A 790 25.43 -17.53 -10.83
C LEU A 790 24.14 -18.37 -10.83
N ILE A 791 23.40 -18.40 -11.94
CA ILE A 791 22.20 -19.24 -12.09
C ILE A 791 22.56 -20.73 -11.99
N LYS A 792 23.65 -21.17 -12.64
CA LYS A 792 24.17 -22.56 -12.50
C LYS A 792 24.58 -22.93 -11.07
N MET A 793 24.97 -21.96 -10.26
CA MET A 793 25.35 -22.14 -8.85
C MET A 793 24.16 -21.98 -7.89
N ASP A 794 23.02 -21.48 -8.36
CA ASP A 794 21.97 -20.86 -7.53
C ASP A 794 22.55 -19.88 -6.49
N LEU A 795 23.51 -19.04 -6.89
CA LEU A 795 24.13 -18.08 -5.98
C LEU A 795 23.32 -16.78 -5.96
N LYS A 796 22.65 -16.51 -4.84
CA LYS A 796 21.61 -15.47 -4.71
C LYS A 796 22.06 -14.29 -3.84
N PRO A 797 21.37 -13.13 -3.89
CA PRO A 797 21.70 -11.95 -3.09
C PRO A 797 21.82 -12.19 -1.58
N GLN A 798 21.03 -13.08 -0.97
CA GLN A 798 21.15 -13.38 0.47
C GLN A 798 22.36 -14.27 0.81
N ASP A 799 22.94 -14.96 -0.16
CA ASP A 799 24.18 -15.74 0.00
C ASP A 799 25.42 -14.81 -0.04
N ILE A 800 25.32 -13.70 -0.78
CA ILE A 800 26.38 -12.69 -0.96
C ILE A 800 26.28 -11.58 0.11
N ILE A 801 25.10 -11.01 0.33
CA ILE A 801 24.85 -9.89 1.25
C ILE A 801 24.63 -10.45 2.66
N THR A 802 25.72 -10.50 3.42
CA THR A 802 25.79 -11.03 4.79
C THR A 802 26.28 -9.93 5.73
N ALA A 803 26.20 -10.15 7.06
CA ALA A 803 26.79 -9.22 8.02
C ALA A 803 28.31 -8.98 7.77
N ARG A 804 29.03 -9.95 7.20
CA ARG A 804 30.46 -9.85 6.88
C ARG A 804 30.71 -8.97 5.64
N SER A 805 29.93 -9.14 4.57
CA SER A 805 30.06 -8.29 3.36
C SER A 805 29.44 -6.90 3.53
N LEU A 806 28.42 -6.75 4.38
CA LEU A 806 27.95 -5.44 4.86
C LEU A 806 29.04 -4.71 5.69
N ARG A 807 29.80 -5.44 6.52
CA ARG A 807 30.99 -4.87 7.18
C ARG A 807 32.04 -4.44 6.17
N ASN A 808 32.33 -5.23 5.12
CA ASN A 808 33.24 -4.84 4.06
C ASN A 808 32.80 -3.56 3.33
N ALA A 809 31.50 -3.44 3.04
CA ALA A 809 30.90 -2.23 2.49
C ALA A 809 31.14 -1.01 3.42
N MET A 810 30.90 -1.15 4.72
CA MET A 810 31.15 -0.08 5.70
C MET A 810 32.64 0.31 5.79
N VAL A 811 33.56 -0.66 5.80
CA VAL A 811 35.01 -0.42 5.83
C VAL A 811 35.43 0.46 4.64
N ILE A 812 34.94 0.15 3.44
CA ILE A 812 35.20 0.93 2.22
C ILE A 812 34.59 2.34 2.29
N VAL A 813 33.39 2.51 2.85
CA VAL A 813 32.78 3.83 3.08
C VAL A 813 33.65 4.71 4.00
N MET A 814 34.23 4.15 5.07
CA MET A 814 35.09 4.89 5.99
C MET A 814 36.42 5.26 5.33
N ALA A 815 37.11 4.28 4.73
CA ALA A 815 38.42 4.46 4.10
C ALA A 815 38.39 5.46 2.94
N LEU A 816 37.32 5.46 2.14
CA LEU A 816 37.17 6.33 0.97
C LEU A 816 36.64 7.74 1.26
N GLY A 817 36.18 8.04 2.48
CA GLY A 817 35.61 9.35 2.78
C GLY A 817 34.17 9.54 2.31
N GLY A 818 33.38 8.46 2.27
CA GLY A 818 32.03 8.36 1.70
C GLY A 818 30.96 9.35 2.18
N SER A 819 29.79 9.29 1.53
CA SER A 819 28.59 10.06 1.89
C SER A 819 27.91 9.52 3.16
N THR A 820 27.39 10.42 4.01
CA THR A 820 26.54 10.09 5.17
C THR A 820 25.28 9.31 4.76
N ASN A 821 24.75 9.55 3.56
CA ASN A 821 23.63 8.82 2.96
C ASN A 821 23.86 7.30 2.91
N ALA A 822 25.11 6.83 2.85
CA ALA A 822 25.44 5.41 2.83
C ALA A 822 24.95 4.67 4.08
N VAL A 823 24.84 5.34 5.23
CA VAL A 823 24.27 4.77 6.46
C VAL A 823 22.80 4.37 6.23
N LEU A 824 21.99 5.29 5.68
CA LEU A 824 20.57 5.05 5.40
C LEU A 824 20.38 3.93 4.37
N HIS A 825 21.26 3.89 3.38
CA HIS A 825 21.18 2.98 2.25
C HIS A 825 21.62 1.55 2.61
N LEU A 826 22.71 1.40 3.36
CA LEU A 826 23.19 0.09 3.81
C LEU A 826 22.26 -0.52 4.88
N ILE A 827 21.66 0.27 5.78
CA ILE A 827 20.63 -0.23 6.72
C ILE A 827 19.39 -0.73 5.96
N ALA A 828 18.93 0.00 4.94
CA ALA A 828 17.81 -0.44 4.11
C ALA A 828 18.13 -1.70 3.28
N ILE A 829 19.35 -1.82 2.76
CA ILE A 829 19.83 -3.04 2.09
C ILE A 829 19.87 -4.22 3.07
N ALA A 830 20.42 -4.04 4.28
CA ALA A 830 20.48 -5.09 5.31
C ALA A 830 19.09 -5.60 5.69
N LYS A 831 18.14 -4.69 5.95
CA LYS A 831 16.73 -5.03 6.21
C LYS A 831 16.09 -5.80 5.03
N SER A 832 16.42 -5.47 3.77
CA SER A 832 15.89 -6.16 2.59
C SER A 832 16.34 -7.62 2.43
N VAL A 833 17.46 -8.01 3.06
CA VAL A 833 17.95 -9.40 3.14
C VAL A 833 17.70 -10.06 4.50
N GLY A 834 17.02 -9.37 5.43
CA GLY A 834 16.76 -9.88 6.78
C GLY A 834 17.97 -9.89 7.71
N VAL A 835 19.01 -9.10 7.42
CA VAL A 835 20.19 -8.93 8.27
C VAL A 835 20.05 -7.67 9.12
N GLU A 836 20.32 -7.78 10.43
CA GLU A 836 20.36 -6.61 11.31
C GLU A 836 21.62 -5.78 11.06
N LEU A 837 21.46 -4.46 10.98
CA LEU A 837 22.56 -3.50 10.89
C LEU A 837 22.13 -2.19 11.57
N THR A 838 22.89 -1.72 12.56
CA THR A 838 22.53 -0.57 13.39
C THR A 838 23.52 0.59 13.23
N LEU A 839 23.12 1.80 13.66
CA LEU A 839 24.03 2.96 13.74
C LEU A 839 25.29 2.66 14.59
N ASN A 840 25.17 1.84 15.64
CA ASN A 840 26.29 1.43 16.48
C ASN A 840 27.35 0.64 15.69
N ASP A 841 26.94 -0.12 14.68
CA ASP A 841 27.88 -0.90 13.85
C ASP A 841 28.68 -0.01 12.89
N PHE A 842 28.06 1.07 12.38
CA PHE A 842 28.80 2.13 11.69
C PHE A 842 29.82 2.81 12.61
N GLN A 843 29.47 3.06 13.88
CA GLN A 843 30.42 3.63 14.82
C GLN A 843 31.60 2.69 15.10
N LYS A 844 31.35 1.41 15.36
CA LYS A 844 32.41 0.39 15.57
C LYS A 844 33.36 0.31 14.37
N VAL A 845 32.85 0.36 13.14
CA VAL A 845 33.69 0.36 11.93
C VAL A 845 34.40 1.69 11.71
N SER A 846 33.76 2.82 12.05
CA SER A 846 34.41 4.14 12.00
C SER A 846 35.57 4.25 13.01
N ASP A 847 35.38 3.77 14.23
CA ASP A 847 36.41 3.73 15.28
C ASP A 847 37.61 2.85 14.86
N ALA A 848 37.39 1.82 14.04
CA ALA A 848 38.40 0.82 13.66
C ALA A 848 39.08 1.07 12.30
N VAL A 849 38.56 1.95 11.43
CA VAL A 849 39.07 2.12 10.05
C VAL A 849 39.48 3.57 9.80
N PRO A 850 40.76 3.86 9.49
CA PRO A 850 41.21 5.21 9.19
C PRO A 850 40.61 5.76 7.89
N PHE A 851 40.46 7.07 7.80
CA PHE A 851 40.11 7.75 6.55
C PHE A 851 41.39 7.98 5.72
N LEU A 852 41.44 7.40 4.51
CA LEU A 852 42.66 7.32 3.69
C LEU A 852 42.59 8.07 2.36
N ALA A 853 41.42 8.21 1.73
CA ALA A 853 41.34 8.69 0.36
C ALA A 853 41.22 10.23 0.24
N ASP A 854 42.16 10.86 -0.46
CA ASP A 854 42.21 12.30 -0.74
C ASP A 854 41.22 12.69 -1.86
N LEU A 855 39.94 12.32 -1.68
CA LEU A 855 38.88 12.48 -2.68
C LEU A 855 37.89 13.60 -2.31
N LYS A 856 37.45 14.36 -3.31
CA LYS A 856 36.36 15.35 -3.14
C LYS A 856 35.12 14.67 -2.53
N PRO A 857 34.38 15.32 -1.61
CA PRO A 857 34.51 16.72 -1.20
C PRO A 857 35.56 16.99 -0.10
N SER A 858 36.10 15.97 0.56
CA SER A 858 37.00 16.14 1.71
C SER A 858 38.49 16.30 1.34
N GLY A 859 38.84 15.90 0.12
CA GLY A 859 40.17 15.96 -0.49
C GLY A 859 40.14 16.46 -1.94
N LYS A 860 41.24 16.23 -2.68
CA LYS A 860 41.53 16.85 -3.99
C LYS A 860 41.00 16.11 -5.21
N TYR A 861 41.10 14.79 -5.23
CA TYR A 861 40.96 13.94 -6.44
C TYR A 861 39.52 13.48 -6.69
N VAL A 862 39.25 12.89 -7.87
CA VAL A 862 37.94 12.35 -8.28
C VAL A 862 38.00 10.86 -8.62
N MET A 863 36.84 10.20 -8.80
CA MET A 863 36.78 8.75 -9.09
C MET A 863 37.49 8.36 -10.39
N GLU A 864 37.58 9.25 -11.38
CA GLU A 864 38.40 8.99 -12.58
C GLU A 864 39.90 8.82 -12.23
N ASP A 865 40.39 9.50 -11.19
CA ASP A 865 41.78 9.35 -10.73
C ASP A 865 42.00 8.05 -9.95
N VAL A 866 40.99 7.58 -9.23
CA VAL A 866 40.98 6.24 -8.60
C VAL A 866 41.11 5.15 -9.67
N HIS A 867 40.36 5.27 -10.77
CA HIS A 867 40.44 4.33 -11.89
C HIS A 867 41.87 4.27 -12.48
N LYS A 868 42.51 5.43 -12.69
CA LYS A 868 43.91 5.55 -13.20
C LYS A 868 44.95 4.86 -12.31
N ILE A 869 44.68 4.64 -11.02
CA ILE A 869 45.60 3.98 -10.07
C ILE A 869 45.20 2.54 -9.72
N GLY A 870 44.46 1.86 -10.60
CA GLY A 870 44.06 0.45 -10.41
C GLY A 870 42.66 0.25 -9.84
N GLY A 871 41.88 1.32 -9.69
CA GLY A 871 40.45 1.27 -9.36
C GLY A 871 40.14 0.75 -7.96
N THR A 872 38.85 0.53 -7.72
CA THR A 872 38.33 -0.06 -6.46
C THR A 872 38.94 -1.44 -6.14
N PRO A 873 39.24 -2.34 -7.11
CA PRO A 873 39.90 -3.62 -6.81
C PRO A 873 41.27 -3.46 -6.16
N ALA A 874 42.08 -2.48 -6.57
CA ALA A 874 43.38 -2.22 -5.94
C ALA A 874 43.24 -1.72 -4.49
N ILE A 875 42.15 -1.00 -4.17
CA ILE A 875 41.84 -0.51 -2.82
C ILE A 875 41.30 -1.64 -1.94
N ILE A 876 40.40 -2.48 -2.46
CA ILE A 876 39.92 -3.69 -1.81
C ILE A 876 41.11 -4.61 -1.49
N ARG A 877 42.01 -4.81 -2.46
CA ARG A 877 43.23 -5.59 -2.26
C ARG A 877 44.11 -5.02 -1.16
N PHE A 878 44.39 -3.71 -1.16
CA PHE A 878 45.16 -3.06 -0.10
C PHE A 878 44.52 -3.25 1.28
N LEU A 879 43.20 -3.04 1.42
CA LEU A 879 42.51 -3.18 2.70
C LEU A 879 42.38 -4.64 3.17
N LEU A 880 42.40 -5.62 2.27
CA LEU A 880 42.57 -7.04 2.59
C LEU A 880 44.01 -7.35 3.06
N GLU A 881 45.03 -6.85 2.36
CA GLU A 881 46.45 -7.00 2.73
C GLU A 881 46.77 -6.33 4.09
N GLN A 882 45.97 -5.34 4.52
CA GLN A 882 46.03 -4.73 5.85
C GLN A 882 45.05 -5.33 6.88
N GLY A 883 44.27 -6.37 6.52
CA GLY A 883 43.39 -7.09 7.46
C GLY A 883 42.10 -6.36 7.87
N PHE A 884 41.70 -5.28 7.19
CA PHE A 884 40.45 -4.57 7.50
C PHE A 884 39.21 -5.26 6.92
N LEU A 885 39.34 -5.93 5.77
CA LEU A 885 38.25 -6.60 5.07
C LEU A 885 38.24 -8.11 5.33
N ASP A 886 37.04 -8.71 5.35
CA ASP A 886 36.85 -10.16 5.35
C ASP A 886 37.03 -10.68 3.91
N GLY A 887 38.01 -11.56 3.72
CA GLY A 887 38.38 -12.10 2.42
C GLY A 887 37.44 -13.19 1.89
N ASP A 888 36.72 -13.87 2.78
CA ASP A 888 35.99 -15.11 2.48
C ASP A 888 34.53 -14.84 2.06
N CYS A 889 34.13 -13.57 1.96
CA CYS A 889 32.85 -13.18 1.40
C CYS A 889 32.77 -13.58 -0.08
N ILE A 890 31.79 -14.42 -0.44
CA ILE A 890 31.48 -14.79 -1.83
C ILE A 890 30.93 -13.58 -2.60
N THR A 891 31.10 -13.55 -3.91
CA THR A 891 30.72 -12.42 -4.78
C THR A 891 30.02 -12.89 -6.08
N VAL A 892 29.47 -11.95 -6.86
CA VAL A 892 28.84 -12.18 -8.17
C VAL A 892 29.75 -12.78 -9.25
N THR A 893 31.05 -12.97 -8.99
CA THR A 893 31.93 -13.74 -9.89
C THR A 893 31.94 -15.24 -9.62
N GLY A 894 31.24 -15.71 -8.57
CA GLY A 894 31.33 -17.08 -8.06
C GLY A 894 32.63 -17.36 -7.29
N GLN A 895 33.41 -16.33 -6.97
CA GLN A 895 34.66 -16.41 -6.21
C GLN A 895 34.61 -15.48 -4.98
N THR A 896 35.47 -15.76 -4.00
CA THR A 896 35.61 -14.93 -2.79
C THR A 896 36.25 -13.57 -3.09
N LEU A 897 36.01 -12.57 -2.22
CA LEU A 897 36.58 -11.24 -2.36
C LEU A 897 38.13 -11.28 -2.41
N ALA A 898 38.76 -12.16 -1.63
CA ALA A 898 40.21 -12.35 -1.62
C ALA A 898 40.76 -13.13 -2.82
N GLU A 899 39.97 -13.96 -3.51
CA GLU A 899 40.37 -14.55 -4.80
C GLU A 899 40.34 -13.49 -5.90
N ASN A 900 39.22 -12.75 -6.02
CA ASN A 900 39.07 -11.66 -6.97
C ASN A 900 40.19 -10.61 -6.81
N ALA A 901 40.45 -10.16 -5.58
CA ALA A 901 41.48 -9.16 -5.31
C ALA A 901 42.89 -9.56 -5.78
N LYS A 902 43.24 -10.86 -5.77
CA LYS A 902 44.55 -11.36 -6.24
C LYS A 902 44.72 -11.30 -7.76
N LEU A 903 43.62 -11.25 -8.52
CA LEU A 903 43.64 -11.16 -9.98
C LEU A 903 44.02 -9.76 -10.49
N TYR A 904 43.97 -8.74 -9.63
CA TYR A 904 44.16 -7.34 -10.00
C TYR A 904 45.43 -6.73 -9.39
N PRO A 905 46.02 -5.71 -10.03
CA PRO A 905 47.19 -5.01 -9.51
C PRO A 905 46.94 -4.39 -8.12
N SER A 906 47.98 -4.36 -7.29
CA SER A 906 48.03 -3.47 -6.13
C SER A 906 48.06 -2.00 -6.57
N LEU A 907 47.80 -1.08 -5.61
CA LEU A 907 47.97 0.35 -5.83
C LEU A 907 49.42 0.66 -6.29
N PRO A 908 49.63 1.48 -7.34
CA PRO A 908 50.95 1.86 -7.83
C PRO A 908 51.82 2.51 -6.74
N GLU A 909 53.13 2.26 -6.78
CA GLU A 909 54.08 2.91 -5.88
C GLU A 909 54.01 4.43 -6.01
N ASN A 910 54.11 5.13 -4.87
CA ASN A 910 54.10 6.59 -4.76
C ASN A 910 52.83 7.32 -5.24
N GLN A 911 51.72 6.61 -5.52
CA GLN A 911 50.41 7.27 -5.71
C GLN A 911 50.00 8.07 -4.47
N GLN A 912 49.31 9.20 -4.67
CA GLN A 912 49.01 10.18 -3.61
C GLN A 912 47.53 10.23 -3.21
N ILE A 913 46.68 9.39 -3.80
CA ILE A 913 45.22 9.44 -3.66
C ILE A 913 44.78 8.64 -2.43
N ILE A 914 45.32 7.44 -2.24
CA ILE A 914 45.04 6.60 -1.07
C ILE A 914 46.25 6.66 -0.14
N ARG A 915 46.08 7.26 1.03
CA ARG A 915 47.17 7.42 2.01
C ARG A 915 47.58 6.08 2.62
N PRO A 916 48.87 5.89 2.97
CA PRO A 916 49.32 4.76 3.77
C PRO A 916 48.80 4.89 5.21
N LEU A 917 48.67 3.76 5.91
CA LEU A 917 48.17 3.73 7.31
C LEU A 917 49.04 4.52 8.29
N SER A 918 50.31 4.78 7.96
CA SER A 918 51.24 5.59 8.76
C SER A 918 51.10 7.10 8.57
N ASN A 919 50.22 7.56 7.65
CA ASN A 919 49.95 8.98 7.39
C ASN A 919 48.51 9.17 6.83
N PRO A 920 47.48 8.69 7.57
CA PRO A 920 46.08 8.78 7.14
C PRO A 920 45.61 10.24 7.14
N ILE A 921 44.45 10.51 6.54
CA ILE A 921 43.83 11.84 6.59
C ILE A 921 43.18 12.06 7.97
N LYS A 922 42.66 10.98 8.57
CA LYS A 922 42.22 10.90 9.97
C LYS A 922 42.42 9.46 10.46
N GLU A 923 42.87 9.28 11.69
CA GLU A 923 43.17 7.97 12.29
C GLU A 923 41.92 7.06 12.43
N THR A 924 40.74 7.67 12.53
CA THR A 924 39.43 7.00 12.48
C THR A 924 38.64 7.43 11.24
N GLY A 925 37.50 6.77 11.02
CA GLY A 925 36.51 7.17 10.05
C GLY A 925 35.95 8.58 10.33
N HIS A 926 35.53 9.22 9.25
CA HIS A 926 34.99 10.58 9.29
C HIS A 926 33.49 10.60 9.66
N LEU A 927 32.75 9.52 9.43
CA LEU A 927 31.36 9.39 9.90
C LEU A 927 31.37 9.19 11.41
N GLN A 928 30.54 9.95 12.13
CA GLN A 928 30.36 9.79 13.59
C GLN A 928 28.87 9.75 13.89
N VAL A 929 28.47 8.85 14.79
CA VAL A 929 27.11 8.71 15.29
C VAL A 929 27.03 9.43 16.63
N LEU A 930 26.12 10.40 16.73
CA LEU A 930 25.93 11.19 17.94
C LEU A 930 24.56 10.88 18.55
N TYR A 931 24.55 10.51 19.83
CA TYR A 931 23.36 10.30 20.66
C TYR A 931 23.18 11.47 21.64
N GLY A 932 22.11 11.50 22.43
CA GLY A 932 21.94 12.48 23.51
C GLY A 932 20.47 12.83 23.73
N ASN A 933 20.19 13.81 24.59
CA ASN A 933 18.81 14.25 24.83
C ASN A 933 18.20 14.95 23.58
N LEU A 934 19.02 15.43 22.65
CA LEU A 934 18.59 16.04 21.38
C LEU A 934 18.37 15.01 20.26
N ALA A 935 19.09 13.89 20.30
CA ALA A 935 19.05 12.80 19.32
C ALA A 935 19.03 11.40 20.00
N PRO A 936 17.93 11.02 20.68
CA PRO A 936 17.90 9.79 21.48
C PRO A 936 17.89 8.49 20.66
N GLU A 937 17.41 8.51 19.41
CA GLU A 937 17.60 7.39 18.47
C GLU A 937 18.94 7.47 17.70
N GLY A 938 19.72 8.53 17.93
CA GLY A 938 20.97 8.83 17.20
C GLY A 938 20.81 9.84 16.06
N SER A 939 21.95 10.21 15.49
CA SER A 939 22.13 11.12 14.36
C SER A 939 23.48 10.84 13.68
N VAL A 940 23.72 11.38 12.48
CA VAL A 940 24.96 11.12 11.72
C VAL A 940 25.66 12.42 11.34
N ALA A 941 26.93 12.55 11.72
CA ALA A 941 27.79 13.69 11.46
C ALA A 941 28.95 13.34 10.52
N LYS A 942 29.42 14.32 9.74
CA LYS A 942 30.66 14.24 8.93
C LYS A 942 31.77 15.04 9.61
N ILE A 943 32.60 14.36 10.40
CA ILE A 943 33.67 14.94 11.22
C ILE A 943 35.04 14.63 10.59
N THR A 944 35.60 15.63 9.89
CA THR A 944 36.90 15.55 9.20
C THR A 944 38.10 15.68 10.15
N GLY A 945 37.89 16.16 11.37
CA GLY A 945 38.93 16.51 12.36
C GLY A 945 39.47 17.95 12.22
N LYS A 946 39.09 18.69 11.17
CA LYS A 946 39.54 20.08 10.93
C LYS A 946 38.71 21.13 11.68
N GLU A 947 37.54 20.72 12.17
CA GLU A 947 36.57 21.51 12.92
C GLU A 947 36.73 21.41 14.46
N GLY A 948 37.51 20.44 14.95
CA GLY A 948 37.72 20.16 16.37
C GLY A 948 36.89 18.97 16.87
N LEU A 949 36.73 18.87 18.20
CA LEU A 949 36.02 17.78 18.88
C LEU A 949 34.86 18.26 19.77
N TYR A 950 34.68 19.58 19.93
CA TYR A 950 33.69 20.19 20.83
C TYR A 950 33.17 21.50 20.23
N PHE A 951 31.85 21.67 20.21
CA PHE A 951 31.18 22.92 19.88
C PHE A 951 30.05 23.16 20.87
N SER A 952 29.90 24.40 21.36
CA SER A 952 28.79 24.77 22.24
C SER A 952 28.34 26.20 21.93
N GLY A 953 27.04 26.41 21.78
CA GLY A 953 26.47 27.72 21.47
C GLY A 953 24.94 27.75 21.52
N PRO A 954 24.33 28.94 21.53
CA PRO A 954 22.88 29.08 21.54
C PRO A 954 22.26 28.68 20.21
N ALA A 955 21.07 28.08 20.27
CA ALA A 955 20.31 27.62 19.13
C ALA A 955 19.75 28.79 18.29
N LEU A 956 19.79 28.63 16.97
CA LEU A 956 19.10 29.47 15.99
C LEU A 956 18.23 28.56 15.10
N VAL A 957 16.92 28.58 15.32
CA VAL A 957 15.96 27.58 14.87
C VAL A 957 15.16 28.05 13.66
N PHE A 958 15.08 27.19 12.65
CA PHE A 958 14.40 27.42 11.37
C PHE A 958 13.50 26.23 11.01
N GLU A 959 12.26 26.50 10.58
CA GLU A 959 11.24 25.48 10.23
C GLU A 959 11.33 25.01 8.76
N GLY A 960 12.49 25.20 8.13
CA GLY A 960 12.81 24.78 6.76
C GLY A 960 13.90 25.61 6.08
N GLU A 961 14.52 25.03 5.04
CA GLU A 961 15.70 25.55 4.32
C GLU A 961 15.56 27.03 3.91
N GLU A 962 14.45 27.40 3.27
CA GLU A 962 14.20 28.75 2.73
C GLU A 962 14.28 29.84 3.80
N SER A 963 13.81 29.55 5.03
CA SER A 963 13.80 30.51 6.13
C SER A 963 15.19 30.78 6.71
N MET A 964 16.08 29.78 6.69
CA MET A 964 17.48 29.91 7.11
C MET A 964 18.27 30.76 6.11
N ILE A 965 18.09 30.51 4.80
CA ILE A 965 18.76 31.26 3.73
C ILE A 965 18.34 32.74 3.75
N ALA A 966 17.04 33.03 3.95
CA ALA A 966 16.55 34.41 4.05
C ALA A 966 17.20 35.18 5.20
N ALA A 967 17.23 34.59 6.41
CA ALA A 967 17.85 35.23 7.58
C ALA A 967 19.37 35.40 7.42
N LEU A 968 20.06 34.45 6.76
CA LEU A 968 21.50 34.54 6.49
C LEU A 968 21.83 35.66 5.50
N ALA A 969 20.96 35.88 4.51
CA ALA A 969 21.09 36.99 3.54
C ALA A 969 20.77 38.36 4.16
N GLU A 970 19.82 38.42 5.11
CA GLU A 970 19.48 39.66 5.82
C GLU A 970 20.56 40.07 6.84
N ASN A 971 21.07 39.13 7.64
CA ASN A 971 22.10 39.41 8.64
C ASN A 971 22.98 38.19 8.94
N SER A 972 23.97 37.94 8.09
CA SER A 972 24.96 36.88 8.27
C SER A 972 25.73 36.96 9.59
N SER A 973 26.04 38.17 10.08
CA SER A 973 26.77 38.35 11.35
C SER A 973 26.02 37.76 12.56
N SER A 974 24.68 37.65 12.48
CA SER A 974 23.84 37.10 13.54
C SER A 974 23.95 35.58 13.72
N PHE A 975 24.64 34.87 12.81
CA PHE A 975 24.83 33.42 12.87
C PHE A 975 26.11 33.00 13.62
N LYS A 976 27.09 33.90 13.75
CA LYS A 976 28.41 33.62 14.36
C LYS A 976 28.27 33.08 15.78
N GLY A 977 28.92 31.95 16.07
CA GLY A 977 28.95 31.30 17.38
C GLY A 977 27.69 30.51 17.75
N LYS A 978 26.77 30.27 16.80
CA LYS A 978 25.49 29.62 17.06
C LYS A 978 25.40 28.19 16.54
N VAL A 979 24.46 27.43 17.11
CA VAL A 979 24.02 26.13 16.60
C VAL A 979 22.79 26.35 15.74
N ILE A 980 22.95 26.26 14.43
CA ILE A 980 21.88 26.44 13.45
C ILE A 980 21.07 25.14 13.36
N ILE A 981 19.76 25.22 13.55
CA ILE A 981 18.84 24.08 13.45
C ILE A 981 17.88 24.32 12.29
N ILE A 982 17.88 23.43 11.31
CA ILE A 982 16.88 23.40 10.25
C ILE A 982 16.05 22.14 10.46
N ARG A 983 14.81 22.30 10.93
CA ARG A 983 13.94 21.19 11.34
C ARG A 983 12.66 21.11 10.50
N GLY A 984 11.98 19.98 10.59
CA GLY A 984 10.83 19.70 9.74
C GLY A 984 11.24 19.35 8.30
N GLU A 985 12.48 18.91 8.11
CA GLU A 985 13.01 18.41 6.83
C GLU A 985 13.36 16.91 6.89
N GLY A 986 12.87 16.20 7.92
CA GLY A 986 12.95 14.75 8.05
C GLY A 986 12.07 13.95 7.06
N PRO A 987 12.05 12.60 7.20
CA PRO A 987 11.29 11.71 6.33
C PRO A 987 9.80 12.07 6.15
N LYS A 988 9.12 12.50 7.21
CA LYS A 988 7.70 12.90 7.19
C LYS A 988 7.52 14.42 7.17
N GLY A 989 8.41 15.18 7.81
CA GLY A 989 8.35 16.64 7.87
C GLY A 989 8.64 17.31 6.53
N GLY A 990 9.70 16.87 5.85
CA GLY A 990 10.15 17.41 4.56
C GLY A 990 9.03 17.58 3.55
N PRO A 991 8.26 16.52 3.22
CA PRO A 991 8.56 15.11 3.45
C PRO A 991 9.66 14.61 2.50
N GLY A 992 10.03 13.34 2.63
CA GLY A 992 10.99 12.69 1.74
C GLY A 992 12.45 12.94 2.09
N MET A 993 12.71 13.49 3.29
CA MET A 993 14.04 13.74 3.83
C MET A 993 14.98 14.44 2.82
N PRO A 994 14.65 15.66 2.35
CA PRO A 994 15.46 16.37 1.35
C PRO A 994 16.93 16.53 1.75
N GLU A 995 17.81 16.55 0.74
CA GLU A 995 19.22 16.86 0.90
C GLU A 995 19.44 18.36 0.66
N MET A 996 19.91 19.05 1.69
CA MET A 996 20.15 20.50 1.65
C MET A 996 21.64 20.75 1.41
N LEU A 997 21.97 21.36 0.27
CA LEU A 997 23.31 21.90 -0.01
C LEU A 997 23.35 23.42 0.19
N THR A 998 22.24 24.13 -0.02
CA THR A 998 22.16 25.60 0.02
C THR A 998 22.61 26.19 1.36
N PRO A 999 22.19 25.67 2.53
CA PRO A 999 22.65 26.17 3.83
C PRO A 999 24.16 26.02 4.00
N THR A 1000 24.69 24.87 3.58
CA THR A 1000 26.12 24.56 3.70
C THR A 1000 26.99 25.39 2.74
N SER A 1001 26.55 25.64 1.51
CA SER A 1001 27.29 26.49 0.56
C SER A 1001 27.17 27.98 0.94
N ALA A 1002 26.01 28.45 1.39
CA ALA A 1002 25.82 29.83 1.82
C ALA A 1002 26.61 30.17 3.10
N ILE A 1003 26.67 29.27 4.08
CA ILE A 1003 27.51 29.44 5.29
C ILE A 1003 29.01 29.46 4.94
N MET A 1004 29.45 28.64 4.00
CA MET A 1004 30.83 28.67 3.50
C MET A 1004 31.13 29.98 2.74
N GLY A 1005 30.23 30.43 1.87
CA GLY A 1005 30.36 31.70 1.13
C GLY A 1005 30.31 32.95 2.02
N ALA A 1006 29.59 32.88 3.14
CA ALA A 1006 29.60 33.91 4.18
C ALA A 1006 30.86 33.88 5.08
N GLY A 1007 31.79 32.94 4.87
CA GLY A 1007 33.01 32.76 5.66
C GLY A 1007 32.81 32.13 7.04
N LEU A 1008 31.60 31.66 7.35
CA LEU A 1008 31.18 31.25 8.70
C LEU A 1008 31.41 29.77 9.02
N GLY A 1009 31.86 28.93 8.08
CA GLY A 1009 31.89 27.46 8.22
C GLY A 1009 32.62 26.88 9.44
N LYS A 1010 33.60 27.61 10.01
CA LYS A 1010 34.30 27.22 11.25
C LYS A 1010 33.73 27.82 12.53
N GLU A 1011 32.74 28.70 12.42
CA GLU A 1011 32.22 29.52 13.52
C GLU A 1011 30.78 29.14 13.91
N VAL A 1012 30.21 28.11 13.28
CA VAL A 1012 28.83 27.63 13.48
C VAL A 1012 28.77 26.10 13.46
N ALA A 1013 27.69 25.55 14.00
CA ALA A 1013 27.28 24.16 13.74
C ALA A 1013 25.94 24.15 12.98
N LEU A 1014 25.71 23.11 12.15
CA LEU A 1014 24.45 22.89 11.44
C LEU A 1014 23.84 21.53 11.84
N LEU A 1015 22.60 21.57 12.32
CA LEU A 1015 21.81 20.42 12.76
C LEU A 1015 20.52 20.29 11.93
N THR A 1016 20.14 19.06 11.57
CA THR A 1016 18.83 18.80 10.92
C THR A 1016 18.30 17.39 11.15
N ASP A 1017 16.97 17.24 11.12
CA ASP A 1017 16.28 15.96 10.97
C ASP A 1017 16.28 15.45 9.51
N GLY A 1018 16.57 16.33 8.55
CA GLY A 1018 16.82 16.00 7.14
C GLY A 1018 18.25 15.53 6.86
N ARG A 1019 18.78 15.88 5.67
CA ARG A 1019 20.13 15.50 5.21
C ARG A 1019 20.88 16.74 4.73
N PHE A 1020 22.18 16.81 4.99
CA PHE A 1020 23.07 17.82 4.41
C PHE A 1020 23.94 17.19 3.32
N SER A 1021 24.17 17.92 2.23
CA SER A 1021 25.08 17.46 1.18
C SER A 1021 26.54 17.73 1.57
N GLY A 1022 27.45 16.81 1.19
CA GLY A 1022 28.79 16.70 1.79
C GLY A 1022 29.81 17.80 1.47
N GLY A 1023 29.41 18.94 0.89
CA GLY A 1023 30.30 20.02 0.43
C GLY A 1023 30.81 21.00 1.50
N SER A 1024 30.54 20.75 2.78
CA SER A 1024 30.84 21.64 3.91
C SER A 1024 32.07 21.23 4.71
N HIS A 1025 32.69 22.21 5.36
CA HIS A 1025 33.72 22.03 6.38
C HIS A 1025 33.20 22.66 7.68
N GLY A 1026 33.00 21.88 8.74
CA GLY A 1026 32.41 22.33 10.00
C GLY A 1026 31.64 21.21 10.73
N TYR A 1027 30.99 21.53 11.85
CA TYR A 1027 30.11 20.58 12.55
C TYR A 1027 28.78 20.47 11.80
N VAL A 1028 28.61 19.42 11.01
CA VAL A 1028 27.42 19.20 10.18
C VAL A 1028 26.81 17.85 10.51
N VAL A 1029 25.62 17.88 11.12
CA VAL A 1029 24.89 16.71 11.65
C VAL A 1029 23.51 16.63 11.00
N GLY A 1030 23.21 15.50 10.38
CA GLY A 1030 21.90 15.18 9.84
C GLY A 1030 21.29 13.94 10.50
N HIS A 1031 20.15 13.51 9.98
CA HIS A 1031 19.48 12.27 10.39
C HIS A 1031 19.06 12.25 11.86
N ILE A 1032 18.86 13.42 12.49
CA ILE A 1032 18.50 13.51 13.91
C ILE A 1032 17.16 12.83 14.16
N CYS A 1033 17.18 11.75 14.96
CA CYS A 1033 16.00 10.92 15.24
C CYS A 1033 15.59 10.96 16.73
N PRO A 1034 14.29 11.00 17.05
CA PRO A 1034 13.16 11.16 16.12
C PRO A 1034 13.14 12.53 15.41
N GLU A 1035 12.49 12.61 14.25
CA GLU A 1035 12.35 13.88 13.50
C GLU A 1035 11.37 14.85 14.19
N ALA A 1036 11.43 16.14 13.85
CA ALA A 1036 10.56 17.16 14.46
C ALA A 1036 9.07 16.92 14.18
N GLN A 1037 8.72 16.32 13.04
CA GLN A 1037 7.33 16.00 12.65
C GLN A 1037 6.69 14.94 13.55
N GLU A 1038 7.49 14.07 14.17
CA GLU A 1038 7.07 13.00 15.08
C GLU A 1038 7.18 13.41 16.57
N GLY A 1039 7.55 14.67 16.84
CA GLY A 1039 7.75 15.17 18.20
C GLY A 1039 9.10 14.79 18.80
N GLY A 1040 10.11 14.52 17.97
CA GLY A 1040 11.49 14.38 18.43
C GLY A 1040 12.01 15.64 19.14
N PRO A 1041 13.03 15.54 20.00
CA PRO A 1041 13.51 16.67 20.81
C PRO A 1041 13.93 17.90 20.00
N ILE A 1042 14.44 17.73 18.77
CA ILE A 1042 14.71 18.80 17.80
C ILE A 1042 13.46 19.66 17.48
N GLY A 1043 12.25 19.08 17.54
CA GLY A 1043 10.96 19.78 17.42
C GLY A 1043 10.55 20.58 18.66
N LEU A 1044 11.33 20.54 19.74
CA LEU A 1044 11.06 21.19 21.02
C LEU A 1044 12.07 22.29 21.37
N VAL A 1045 13.16 22.43 20.60
CA VAL A 1045 14.15 23.50 20.79
C VAL A 1045 13.58 24.87 20.41
N GLU A 1046 13.97 25.90 21.15
CA GLU A 1046 13.59 27.30 20.97
C GLU A 1046 14.84 28.17 20.77
N ASN A 1047 14.69 29.38 20.23
CA ASN A 1047 15.82 30.28 19.98
C ASN A 1047 16.50 30.70 21.29
N GLY A 1048 17.80 30.42 21.41
CA GLY A 1048 18.61 30.75 22.59
C GLY A 1048 18.92 29.59 23.52
N ASP A 1049 18.26 28.43 23.41
CA ASP A 1049 18.65 27.22 24.16
C ASP A 1049 20.12 26.86 23.86
N VAL A 1050 20.93 26.54 24.86
CA VAL A 1050 22.33 26.17 24.62
C VAL A 1050 22.41 24.72 24.14
N ILE A 1051 23.10 24.46 23.03
CA ILE A 1051 23.39 23.10 22.55
C ILE A 1051 24.89 22.86 22.58
N THR A 1052 25.26 21.68 23.08
CA THR A 1052 26.63 21.16 23.11
C THR A 1052 26.75 19.93 22.20
N ILE A 1053 27.76 19.93 21.33
CA ILE A 1053 28.17 18.83 20.47
C ILE A 1053 29.54 18.37 20.95
N ASP A 1054 29.65 17.12 21.39
CA ASP A 1054 30.83 16.52 21.99
C ASP A 1054 31.18 15.23 21.25
N ILE A 1055 32.19 15.29 20.38
CA ILE A 1055 32.57 14.18 19.50
C ILE A 1055 33.28 13.07 20.30
N GLU A 1056 34.03 13.40 21.35
CA GLU A 1056 34.74 12.42 22.18
C GLU A 1056 33.77 11.54 22.95
N LYS A 1057 32.73 12.15 23.55
CA LYS A 1057 31.65 11.43 24.24
C LYS A 1057 30.61 10.85 23.27
N LYS A 1058 30.69 11.19 21.97
CA LYS A 1058 29.70 10.86 20.93
C LYS A 1058 28.30 11.35 21.29
N ARG A 1059 28.23 12.57 21.84
CA ARG A 1059 27.03 13.20 22.37
C ARG A 1059 26.66 14.50 21.67
N MET A 1060 25.36 14.78 21.66
CA MET A 1060 24.75 16.04 21.27
C MET A 1060 23.55 16.29 22.18
N ASP A 1061 23.67 17.30 23.05
CA ASP A 1061 22.70 17.60 24.10
C ASP A 1061 22.28 19.08 24.05
N VAL A 1062 21.02 19.34 24.39
CA VAL A 1062 20.48 20.67 24.69
C VAL A 1062 20.42 20.86 26.22
N ASP A 1063 20.82 22.04 26.70
CA ASP A 1063 20.85 22.41 28.12
C ASP A 1063 19.44 22.76 28.63
N LEU A 1064 18.61 21.73 28.72
CA LEU A 1064 17.24 21.77 29.22
C LEU A 1064 16.99 20.54 30.09
N THR A 1065 16.27 20.71 31.20
CA THR A 1065 15.88 19.58 32.06
C THR A 1065 14.84 18.69 31.36
N GLU A 1066 14.75 17.42 31.77
CA GLU A 1066 13.66 16.55 31.32
C GLU A 1066 12.27 17.11 31.66
N ALA A 1067 12.15 17.91 32.73
CA ALA A 1067 10.90 18.56 33.09
C ALA A 1067 10.48 19.59 32.02
N GLU A 1068 11.40 20.46 31.60
CA GLU A 1068 11.17 21.46 30.57
C GLU A 1068 10.93 20.83 29.19
N LEU A 1069 11.74 19.83 28.81
CA LEU A 1069 11.52 19.07 27.58
C LEU A 1069 10.16 18.37 27.57
N ASN A 1070 9.73 17.79 28.69
CA ASN A 1070 8.39 17.18 28.79
C ASN A 1070 7.25 18.21 28.85
N GLU A 1071 7.47 19.41 29.37
CA GLU A 1071 6.50 20.51 29.26
C GLU A 1071 6.35 21.01 27.83
N ARG A 1072 7.46 21.23 27.11
CA ARG A 1072 7.42 21.60 25.69
C ARG A 1072 6.77 20.47 24.86
N ARG A 1073 7.10 19.19 25.15
CA ARG A 1073 6.46 18.02 24.53
C ARG A 1073 4.94 17.95 24.74
N LYS A 1074 4.43 18.37 25.91
CA LYS A 1074 2.98 18.46 26.18
C LYS A 1074 2.28 19.62 25.44
N LYS A 1075 3.03 20.68 25.09
CA LYS A 1075 2.54 21.85 24.35
C LYS A 1075 2.67 21.66 22.82
N TRP A 1076 3.59 20.81 22.38
CA TRP A 1076 3.84 20.50 20.97
C TRP A 1076 2.64 19.81 20.31
N THR A 1077 2.36 20.18 19.06
CA THR A 1077 1.39 19.51 18.21
C THR A 1077 2.01 19.31 16.82
N PRO A 1078 1.80 18.16 16.16
CA PRO A 1078 2.39 17.90 14.85
C PRO A 1078 1.88 18.92 13.82
N PRO A 1079 2.77 19.60 13.08
CA PRO A 1079 2.34 20.45 11.97
C PRO A 1079 1.62 19.60 10.91
N PRO A 1080 0.65 20.18 10.17
CA PRO A 1080 -0.08 19.45 9.14
C PRO A 1080 0.86 19.07 7.99
N TYR A 1081 0.83 17.80 7.58
CA TYR A 1081 1.69 17.27 6.52
C TYR A 1081 1.66 18.14 5.26
N ARG A 1082 2.84 18.58 4.81
CA ARG A 1082 3.04 19.39 3.60
C ARG A 1082 2.53 18.70 2.31
N ALA A 1083 2.29 17.39 2.34
CA ALA A 1083 1.66 16.63 1.25
C ALA A 1083 0.45 15.81 1.74
N THR A 1084 -0.69 15.91 1.04
CA THR A 1084 -1.98 15.27 1.40
C THR A 1084 -2.49 14.26 0.36
N LYS A 1085 -1.72 14.03 -0.71
CA LYS A 1085 -2.02 13.11 -1.82
C LYS A 1085 -0.74 12.75 -2.59
N GLY A 1086 -0.82 11.79 -3.50
CA GLY A 1086 0.31 11.39 -4.35
C GLY A 1086 1.38 10.58 -3.62
N VAL A 1087 2.54 10.40 -4.24
CA VAL A 1087 3.58 9.48 -3.74
C VAL A 1087 4.16 9.91 -2.40
N LEU A 1088 4.39 11.22 -2.17
CA LEU A 1088 4.86 11.72 -0.86
C LEU A 1088 3.87 11.42 0.27
N TYR A 1089 2.56 11.41 0.00
CA TYR A 1089 1.56 11.01 1.00
C TYR A 1089 1.44 9.48 1.16
N LYS A 1090 1.89 8.67 0.20
CA LYS A 1090 2.19 7.25 0.49
C LYS A 1090 3.39 7.17 1.45
N TYR A 1091 4.49 7.85 1.09
CA TYR A 1091 5.75 7.83 1.82
C TYR A 1091 5.58 8.19 3.31
N ILE A 1092 4.99 9.36 3.62
CA ILE A 1092 4.72 9.82 5.00
C ILE A 1092 4.05 8.75 5.89
N LYS A 1093 3.12 7.97 5.32
CA LYS A 1093 2.34 6.96 6.07
C LYS A 1093 3.05 5.62 6.24
N ASN A 1094 4.14 5.41 5.52
CA ASN A 1094 4.84 4.12 5.41
C ASN A 1094 6.27 4.17 5.96
N VAL A 1095 6.91 5.35 5.88
CA VAL A 1095 8.34 5.53 6.15
C VAL A 1095 8.67 5.45 7.64
N GLN A 1096 9.76 4.74 7.94
CA GLN A 1096 10.35 4.63 9.28
C GLN A 1096 11.39 5.73 9.55
N SER A 1097 11.94 5.80 10.77
CA SER A 1097 12.97 6.76 11.15
C SER A 1097 14.30 6.57 10.37
N ALA A 1098 15.14 7.59 10.36
CA ALA A 1098 16.42 7.56 9.64
C ALA A 1098 17.48 6.65 10.33
N SER A 1099 17.36 6.48 11.65
CA SER A 1099 18.01 5.40 12.43
C SER A 1099 17.68 4.00 11.89
N ASN A 1100 16.48 3.81 11.32
CA ASN A 1100 16.03 2.60 10.61
C ASN A 1100 16.22 2.68 9.08
N GLY A 1101 17.02 3.61 8.57
CA GLY A 1101 17.31 3.75 7.14
C GLY A 1101 16.14 4.23 6.27
N CYS A 1102 15.09 4.81 6.88
CA CYS A 1102 13.91 5.33 6.18
C CYS A 1102 13.20 4.29 5.29
N VAL A 1103 13.17 3.01 5.67
CA VAL A 1103 12.46 1.95 4.91
C VAL A 1103 10.94 2.16 4.94
N THR A 1104 10.19 1.52 4.03
CA THR A 1104 8.75 1.78 3.81
C THR A 1104 7.85 0.54 3.91
N ASP A 1105 8.45 -0.60 4.27
CA ASP A 1105 7.93 -1.96 4.10
C ASP A 1105 8.01 -2.85 5.36
N GLU A 1106 8.55 -2.34 6.48
CA GLU A 1106 8.75 -3.14 7.72
C GLU A 1106 7.48 -3.72 8.35
N TYR A 1107 6.30 -3.18 8.02
CA TYR A 1107 5.01 -3.77 8.40
C TYR A 1107 4.78 -5.20 7.89
N PHE A 1108 5.61 -5.72 6.98
CA PHE A 1108 5.55 -7.09 6.47
C PHE A 1108 6.46 -8.12 7.18
N PHE A 1109 7.44 -7.69 7.99
CA PHE A 1109 8.51 -8.60 8.44
C PHE A 1109 8.39 -9.12 9.88
N LEU A 1110 7.71 -8.41 10.78
CA LEU A 1110 7.57 -8.75 12.21
C LEU A 1110 6.68 -9.97 12.53
N ASN A 1111 6.38 -10.84 11.56
CA ASN A 1111 5.60 -12.07 11.77
C ASN A 1111 5.95 -13.22 10.80
N LYS A 1112 7.22 -13.33 10.38
CA LYS A 1112 7.74 -14.61 9.85
C LYS A 1112 8.17 -15.51 11.02
N PRO A 1113 7.48 -16.63 11.32
CA PRO A 1113 8.16 -17.76 11.94
C PRO A 1113 9.29 -18.24 11.01
N PRO A 1114 10.34 -18.91 11.51
CA PRO A 1114 11.40 -19.44 10.67
C PRO A 1114 10.83 -20.35 9.57
N ALA A 1115 11.41 -20.28 8.37
CA ALA A 1115 10.91 -21.02 7.22
C ALA A 1115 10.85 -22.52 7.53
N PRO A 1116 9.72 -23.21 7.28
CA PRO A 1116 9.62 -24.64 7.54
C PRO A 1116 10.62 -25.37 6.65
N VAL A 1117 11.56 -26.10 7.25
CA VAL A 1117 12.48 -26.98 6.53
C VAL A 1117 11.64 -27.97 5.74
N LEU A 1118 11.74 -27.90 4.41
CA LEU A 1118 10.82 -28.57 3.50
C LEU A 1118 11.18 -30.04 3.33
N VAL A 1119 10.95 -30.82 4.40
CA VAL A 1119 11.07 -32.28 4.40
C VAL A 1119 10.07 -32.84 3.39
N ARG A 1120 10.58 -33.27 2.23
CA ARG A 1120 9.78 -33.95 1.20
C ARG A 1120 9.32 -35.31 1.72
N PHE A 1121 8.14 -35.37 2.33
CA PHE A 1121 7.43 -36.63 2.54
C PHE A 1121 7.02 -37.23 1.19
N SER A 1122 7.24 -38.54 1.03
CA SER A 1122 6.83 -39.26 -0.18
C SER A 1122 5.33 -39.65 -0.11
N PRO A 1123 4.67 -40.01 -1.22
CA PRO A 1123 3.22 -40.22 -1.27
C PRO A 1123 2.66 -41.48 -0.54
N VAL A 1124 3.32 -41.99 0.49
CA VAL A 1124 3.05 -43.32 1.08
C VAL A 1124 2.39 -43.27 2.47
N ASP A 1125 2.70 -42.27 3.30
CA ASP A 1125 2.33 -42.27 4.73
C ASP A 1125 0.89 -41.83 5.05
N PHE A 1126 0.06 -41.53 4.05
CA PHE A 1126 -1.29 -40.98 4.27
C PHE A 1126 -2.35 -41.99 4.77
N TYR A 1127 -1.98 -43.26 4.99
CA TYR A 1127 -2.93 -44.35 5.29
C TYR A 1127 -3.11 -44.71 6.77
N HIS A 1128 -2.34 -44.13 7.70
CA HIS A 1128 -2.41 -44.49 9.13
C HIS A 1128 -3.02 -43.45 10.08
N VAL A 1129 -3.49 -42.30 9.59
CA VAL A 1129 -4.10 -41.24 10.44
C VAL A 1129 -5.64 -41.33 10.50
N VAL A 1130 -6.27 -42.24 9.74
CA VAL A 1130 -7.74 -42.41 9.69
C VAL A 1130 -8.21 -43.69 10.40
N ARG A 1131 -7.82 -43.87 11.67
CA ARG A 1131 -8.51 -44.73 12.66
C ARG A 1131 -7.85 -44.62 14.05
N PHE A 1132 -8.30 -43.66 14.86
CA PHE A 1132 -8.43 -43.78 16.33
C PHE A 1132 -8.92 -42.45 16.92
N HIS A 1133 -10.20 -42.36 17.26
CA HIS A 1133 -10.67 -41.91 18.58
C HIS A 1133 -12.19 -42.12 18.69
N GLY A 1134 -12.58 -43.16 19.44
CA GLY A 1134 -13.97 -43.54 19.66
C GLY A 1134 -14.13 -44.24 21.00
N CYS A 1135 -14.33 -43.45 22.05
CA CYS A 1135 -14.74 -43.81 23.42
C CYS A 1135 -13.86 -44.74 24.29
N CYS A 1136 -13.69 -44.25 25.54
CA CYS A 1136 -13.72 -45.00 26.82
C CYS A 1136 -12.45 -45.65 27.45
N LEU A 1137 -12.44 -45.53 28.79
CA LEU A 1137 -11.72 -46.33 29.82
C LEU A 1137 -10.21 -46.13 30.07
N ALA A 1138 -9.93 -45.01 30.77
CA ALA A 1138 -9.31 -44.92 32.11
C ALA A 1138 -8.27 -45.96 32.64
N ASN A 1139 -7.34 -45.42 33.46
CA ASN A 1139 -6.50 -46.06 34.50
C ASN A 1139 -5.35 -47.00 34.07
N SER A 1140 -4.11 -46.48 34.08
CA SER A 1140 -3.07 -46.82 35.10
C SER A 1140 -1.79 -45.97 34.92
N VAL A 1141 -1.42 -45.13 35.88
CA VAL A 1141 -0.46 -45.37 37.00
C VAL A 1141 1.04 -45.15 36.67
N LYS A 1142 1.48 -43.92 36.99
CA LYS A 1142 2.74 -43.54 37.70
C LYS A 1142 4.14 -43.65 37.04
N VAL A 1143 4.77 -42.46 36.96
CA VAL A 1143 6.01 -42.03 37.66
C VAL A 1143 7.28 -42.90 37.47
N TYR A 1144 8.32 -42.31 36.87
CA TYR A 1144 9.46 -41.80 37.67
C TYR A 1144 10.22 -40.66 36.98
N SER A 1145 10.56 -39.63 37.77
CA SER A 1145 11.53 -38.60 37.44
C SER A 1145 12.95 -39.04 37.81
N LYS A 1146 13.96 -38.45 37.18
CA LYS A 1146 15.21 -38.12 37.89
C LYS A 1146 16.02 -37.04 37.18
N GLU A 1147 16.62 -36.16 37.97
CA GLU A 1147 17.69 -35.28 37.49
C GLU A 1147 19.00 -36.09 37.33
N GLN A 1148 19.92 -35.64 36.48
CA GLN A 1148 21.05 -34.82 36.97
C GLN A 1148 21.96 -34.30 35.84
N SER A 1149 22.59 -33.17 36.14
CA SER A 1149 23.68 -32.55 35.40
C SER A 1149 24.91 -33.45 35.22
N SER A 1150 25.67 -33.30 34.12
CA SER A 1150 26.91 -32.49 34.14
C SER A 1150 27.78 -32.63 32.87
N ASN A 1151 28.61 -31.60 32.65
CA ASN A 1151 29.86 -31.58 31.88
C ASN A 1151 29.85 -31.72 30.33
N LEU A 1152 30.20 -30.60 29.69
CA LEU A 1152 31.13 -30.44 28.55
C LEU A 1152 30.78 -31.17 27.22
N VAL A 1153 30.73 -30.49 26.07
CA VAL A 1153 31.18 -29.12 25.69
C VAL A 1153 30.03 -28.32 25.12
#